data_AF-A0A538PRA0-F1
#
_entry.id   AF-A0A538PRA0-F1
#
_cell.length_a   1.000
_cell.length_b   1.000
_cell.length_c   1.000
_cell.angle_alpha   90.00
_cell.angle_beta   90.00
_cell.angle_gamma   90.00
#
_symmetry.space_group_name_H-M   'P 1'
#
loop_
_entity.id
_entity.type
_entity.pdbx_description
1 polymer ?
#
loop_
_entity_poly.entity_id
_entity_poly.type
_entity_poly.pdbx_seq_one_letter_code
_entity_poly.pdbx_strand_id
1 'polypeptide(L)'
;MTSVATPAPATRPDRPALGGWLRALFVTYLAATAVHISIVVAHEPFAFDAWNVAVDTGARPFSFGRLFDYGILEYTHANPRIGQWLGYLAYKLVWFAPIATPLAFLAVSLAVTVLGLGRWPAWRRGRDLALWAIALGSLWFALPRIGMIMFCRAYCANYLYGAAIQLWFVALLRLGSEASRSRLAMAGYAALGIAAGMANEHTGPALVAFAVGHAVLRRRRLGRFPPLAASGAIGAVVGFAAIFFAPGQGERYEGLATKVSLVGRLLQRGVTSNLDIYRDFVIGTAPVLALIAAALILDAFGDTPPSDASGDAARRRAAIRLLGWAAIAGTLITATVFVSPKLGPRFYLHSCALVLAAFVGILDATAPSPRRLVPFALVAAFASVYAGVRTVPLFLRLAEQSDERLALLAAAPRGAMVTVESFDQVDDSWWFLGDDLRKPNQRDLIAGYFGLGGVVFRAVDLDAPLGVSDVRLVPHYRVTPASCRDEHGGFEITGFRGLDVASIQRAMLDGVARTRARLAGAGQLERLDLTVELAGAPPALPRRTLLVGRWQPDRFDAWAGAIERRGVGRTRSVVLPPALQGKDLEIFVYHLGGPAGGVARRLGTARDAHLDYLPWSRGGYWALACNPDECFVIAATRVL
;
A
#
# COMPACT_ATOMS: atom_id res chain seq x y z
N MET A 1 -6.09 -19.91 -74.57
CA MET A 1 -5.91 -19.05 -73.37
C MET A 1 -5.47 -19.93 -72.22
N THR A 2 -4.16 -20.02 -72.01
CA THR A 2 -3.51 -20.78 -70.93
C THR A 2 -3.51 -19.96 -69.64
N SER A 3 -4.21 -20.46 -68.62
CA SER A 3 -4.20 -19.91 -67.27
C SER A 3 -2.83 -20.17 -66.62
N VAL A 4 -2.08 -19.09 -66.39
CA VAL A 4 -0.79 -19.13 -65.67
C VAL A 4 -1.10 -19.19 -64.18
N ALA A 5 -0.86 -20.36 -63.58
CA ALA A 5 -0.94 -20.53 -62.13
C ALA A 5 0.18 -19.72 -61.46
N THR A 6 -0.20 -18.73 -60.66
CA THR A 6 0.72 -17.97 -59.80
C THR A 6 1.25 -18.89 -58.70
N PRO A 7 2.58 -18.99 -58.51
CA PRO A 7 3.16 -19.83 -57.46
C PRO A 7 2.80 -19.26 -56.08
N ALA A 8 2.38 -20.14 -55.18
CA ALA A 8 2.12 -19.79 -53.78
C ALA A 8 3.38 -19.17 -53.14
N PRO A 9 3.26 -18.08 -52.37
CA PRO A 9 4.42 -17.45 -51.74
C PRO A 9 5.11 -18.46 -50.82
N ALA A 10 6.39 -18.72 -51.08
CA ALA A 10 7.23 -19.59 -50.28
C ALA A 10 7.26 -19.09 -48.83
N THR A 11 6.59 -19.81 -47.94
CA THR A 11 6.67 -19.59 -46.50
C THR A 11 8.10 -19.90 -46.09
N ARG A 12 8.86 -18.86 -45.70
CA ARG A 12 10.21 -19.05 -45.13
C ARG A 12 10.08 -20.02 -43.95
N PRO A 13 10.85 -21.12 -43.91
CA PRO A 13 10.82 -22.03 -42.77
C PRO A 13 11.25 -21.25 -41.52
N ASP A 14 10.30 -21.02 -40.61
CA ASP A 14 10.58 -20.51 -39.28
C ASP A 14 11.63 -21.41 -38.65
N ARG A 15 12.82 -20.86 -38.37
CA ARG A 15 13.93 -21.63 -37.77
C ARG A 15 13.47 -22.21 -36.43
N PRO A 16 13.29 -23.54 -36.31
CA PRO A 16 12.67 -24.17 -35.13
C PRO A 16 13.45 -23.89 -33.83
N ALA A 17 14.76 -23.63 -33.93
CA ALA A 17 15.60 -23.25 -32.80
C ALA A 17 15.18 -21.93 -32.13
N LEU A 18 14.79 -20.91 -32.89
CA LEU A 18 14.46 -19.59 -32.34
C LEU A 18 13.17 -19.62 -31.51
N GLY A 19 12.18 -20.43 -31.93
CA GLY A 19 10.95 -20.64 -31.18
C GLY A 19 11.15 -21.42 -29.88
N GLY A 20 12.20 -22.26 -29.78
CA GLY A 20 12.61 -22.90 -28.53
C GLY A 20 13.12 -21.90 -27.50
N TRP A 21 14.04 -21.03 -27.90
CA TRP A 21 14.64 -20.01 -27.02
C TRP A 21 13.62 -19.00 -26.48
N LEU A 22 12.69 -18.50 -27.31
CA LEU A 22 11.66 -17.56 -26.85
C LEU A 22 10.74 -18.18 -25.80
N ARG A 23 10.39 -19.46 -25.95
CA ARG A 23 9.62 -20.20 -24.95
C ARG A 23 10.39 -20.35 -23.65
N ALA A 24 11.66 -20.73 -23.72
CA ALA A 24 12.51 -20.85 -22.54
C ALA A 24 12.63 -19.50 -21.80
N LEU A 25 12.92 -18.41 -22.50
CA LEU A 25 12.98 -17.06 -21.93
C LEU A 25 11.67 -16.64 -21.26
N PHE A 26 10.54 -16.93 -21.92
CA PHE A 26 9.22 -16.62 -21.36
C PHE A 26 8.93 -17.44 -20.09
N VAL A 27 9.24 -18.74 -20.08
CA VAL A 27 9.09 -19.59 -18.88
C VAL A 27 10.01 -19.10 -17.76
N THR A 28 11.26 -18.75 -18.07
CA THR A 28 12.19 -18.15 -17.10
C THR A 28 11.63 -16.86 -16.53
N TYR A 29 10.99 -16.02 -17.34
CA TYR A 29 10.37 -14.79 -16.86
C TYR A 29 9.19 -15.08 -15.92
N LEU A 30 8.29 -16.02 -16.25
CA LEU A 30 7.22 -16.46 -15.36
C LEU A 30 7.75 -16.99 -14.04
N ALA A 31 8.77 -17.85 -14.08
CA ALA A 31 9.39 -18.42 -12.89
C ALA A 31 10.08 -17.34 -12.03
N ALA A 32 10.81 -16.42 -12.65
CA ALA A 32 11.46 -15.32 -11.94
C ALA A 32 10.42 -14.40 -11.26
N THR A 33 9.33 -14.06 -11.95
CA THR A 33 8.23 -13.30 -11.34
C THR A 33 7.57 -14.06 -10.19
N ALA A 34 7.35 -15.37 -10.34
CA ALA A 34 6.77 -16.18 -9.29
C ALA A 34 7.67 -16.22 -8.05
N VAL A 35 8.96 -16.52 -8.22
CA VAL A 35 9.96 -16.56 -7.14
C VAL A 35 10.09 -15.20 -6.45
N HIS A 36 10.15 -14.11 -7.22
CA HIS A 36 10.17 -12.76 -6.66
C HIS A 36 8.96 -12.52 -5.74
N ILE A 37 7.75 -12.74 -6.23
CA ILE A 37 6.53 -12.54 -5.44
C ILE A 37 6.51 -13.47 -4.22
N SER A 38 6.87 -14.74 -4.38
CA SER A 38 6.94 -15.72 -3.29
C SER A 38 7.88 -15.27 -2.18
N ILE A 39 9.08 -14.79 -2.53
CA ILE A 39 10.06 -14.29 -1.56
C ILE A 39 9.47 -13.11 -0.78
N VAL A 40 8.86 -12.14 -1.47
CA VAL A 40 8.32 -10.96 -0.81
C VAL A 40 7.16 -11.31 0.13
N VAL A 41 6.23 -12.17 -0.28
CA VAL A 41 5.08 -12.60 0.54
C VAL A 41 5.49 -13.47 1.72
N ALA A 42 6.56 -14.27 1.56
CA ALA A 42 7.12 -15.05 2.67
C ALA A 42 7.71 -14.15 3.76
N HIS A 43 8.12 -12.93 3.41
CA HIS A 43 8.70 -11.92 4.31
C HIS A 43 7.75 -10.72 4.51
N GLU A 44 6.44 -10.96 4.41
CA GLU A 44 5.46 -9.96 4.83
C GLU A 44 5.61 -9.70 6.35
N PRO A 45 5.77 -8.44 6.79
CA PRO A 45 5.81 -8.12 8.20
C PRO A 45 4.44 -8.35 8.85
N PHE A 46 4.44 -8.76 10.11
CA PHE A 46 3.24 -8.96 10.89
C PHE A 46 2.60 -7.61 11.25
N ALA A 47 1.58 -7.21 10.50
CA ALA A 47 0.92 -5.91 10.63
C ALA A 47 -0.55 -5.93 10.15
N PHE A 48 -1.29 -4.88 10.50
CA PHE A 48 -2.67 -4.62 10.09
C PHE A 48 -3.60 -5.81 10.37
N ASP A 49 -4.21 -6.38 9.31
CA ASP A 49 -5.20 -7.44 9.41
C ASP A 49 -4.59 -8.76 9.93
N ALA A 50 -3.27 -8.89 9.97
CA ALA A 50 -2.61 -10.00 10.66
C ALA A 50 -2.99 -10.04 12.16
N TRP A 51 -3.11 -8.88 12.81
CA TRP A 51 -3.56 -8.78 14.20
C TRP A 51 -5.00 -9.21 14.36
N ASN A 52 -5.89 -8.74 13.48
CA ASN A 52 -7.32 -9.11 13.50
C ASN A 52 -7.45 -10.64 13.38
N VAL A 53 -6.79 -11.25 12.40
CA VAL A 53 -6.80 -12.71 12.22
C VAL A 53 -6.22 -13.43 13.43
N ALA A 54 -5.14 -12.94 14.02
CA ALA A 54 -4.56 -13.55 15.22
C ALA A 54 -5.51 -13.49 16.41
N VAL A 55 -6.17 -12.35 16.64
CA VAL A 55 -7.15 -12.15 17.71
C VAL A 55 -8.38 -13.02 17.49
N ASP A 56 -9.01 -12.94 16.32
CA ASP A 56 -10.25 -13.65 15.99
C ASP A 56 -10.09 -15.17 16.04
N THR A 57 -8.88 -15.67 15.78
CA THR A 57 -8.57 -17.10 15.81
C THR A 57 -7.89 -17.54 17.10
N GLY A 58 -7.64 -16.62 18.03
CA GLY A 58 -6.84 -16.86 19.25
C GLY A 58 -5.46 -17.45 18.96
N ALA A 59 -4.86 -17.09 17.82
CA ALA A 59 -3.62 -17.62 17.26
C ALA A 59 -3.53 -19.15 17.18
N ARG A 60 -4.66 -19.85 17.27
CA ARG A 60 -4.67 -21.32 17.24
C ARG A 60 -4.26 -21.81 15.84
N PRO A 61 -3.70 -23.03 15.71
CA PRO A 61 -3.25 -23.59 14.41
C PRO A 61 -4.37 -23.74 13.35
N PHE A 62 -4.06 -24.28 12.18
CA PHE A 62 -5.08 -24.58 11.18
C PHE A 62 -5.95 -25.79 11.57
N SER A 63 -7.25 -25.74 11.25
CA SER A 63 -8.11 -26.93 11.09
C SER A 63 -9.32 -26.55 10.22
N PHE A 64 -9.95 -27.52 9.55
CA PHE A 64 -11.17 -27.25 8.79
C PHE A 64 -12.30 -26.63 9.63
N GLY A 65 -12.55 -27.15 10.84
CA GLY A 65 -13.58 -26.56 11.74
C GLY A 65 -13.36 -25.07 11.96
N ARG A 66 -12.15 -24.69 12.39
CA ARG A 66 -11.77 -23.28 12.60
C ARG A 66 -11.78 -22.41 11.34
N LEU A 67 -11.55 -22.97 10.15
CA LEU A 67 -11.74 -22.24 8.90
C LEU A 67 -13.21 -21.86 8.72
N PHE A 68 -14.13 -22.80 8.98
CA PHE A 68 -15.57 -22.52 8.91
C PHE A 68 -16.01 -21.57 10.02
N ASP A 69 -15.55 -21.76 11.26
CA ASP A 69 -15.88 -20.87 12.38
C ASP A 69 -15.44 -19.44 12.08
N TYR A 70 -14.22 -19.25 11.58
CA TYR A 70 -13.69 -17.96 11.18
C TYR A 70 -14.48 -17.36 10.00
N GLY A 71 -14.78 -18.18 8.99
CA GLY A 71 -15.56 -17.74 7.84
C GLY A 71 -16.99 -17.31 8.20
N ILE A 72 -17.63 -18.00 9.14
CA ILE A 72 -18.94 -17.64 9.68
C ILE A 72 -18.82 -16.34 10.48
N LEU A 73 -17.86 -16.24 11.40
CA LEU A 73 -17.60 -15.04 12.20
C LEU A 73 -17.43 -13.81 11.30
N GLU A 74 -16.60 -13.91 10.27
CA GLU A 74 -16.35 -12.81 9.33
C GLU A 74 -17.57 -12.47 8.48
N TYR A 75 -18.35 -13.48 8.08
CA TYR A 75 -19.61 -13.25 7.36
C TYR A 75 -20.65 -12.53 8.23
N THR A 76 -20.71 -12.84 9.52
CA THR A 76 -21.71 -12.27 10.44
C THR A 76 -21.29 -10.95 11.07
N HIS A 77 -20.00 -10.71 11.30
CA HIS A 77 -19.52 -9.57 12.10
C HIS A 77 -18.52 -8.63 11.40
N ALA A 78 -17.93 -9.06 10.27
CA ALA A 78 -16.85 -8.28 9.66
C ALA A 78 -16.88 -8.34 8.13
N ASN A 79 -15.99 -9.11 7.50
CA ASN A 79 -15.82 -9.10 6.04
C ASN A 79 -16.38 -10.37 5.38
N PRO A 80 -17.59 -10.34 4.79
CA PRO A 80 -18.24 -11.52 4.21
C PRO A 80 -17.67 -11.98 2.86
N ARG A 81 -16.59 -11.37 2.40
CA ARG A 81 -15.96 -11.71 1.12
C ARG A 81 -15.36 -13.11 1.17
N ILE A 82 -15.42 -13.84 0.05
CA ILE A 82 -14.71 -15.12 -0.10
C ILE A 82 -13.20 -14.94 0.11
N GLY A 83 -12.68 -13.74 -0.17
CA GLY A 83 -11.30 -13.38 0.11
C GLY A 83 -10.92 -13.48 1.58
N GLN A 84 -11.85 -13.34 2.52
CA GLN A 84 -11.56 -13.49 3.95
C GLN A 84 -11.27 -14.94 4.33
N TRP A 85 -11.99 -15.89 3.73
CA TRP A 85 -11.73 -17.33 3.87
C TRP A 85 -10.34 -17.68 3.33
N LEU A 86 -9.97 -17.11 2.19
CA LEU A 86 -8.63 -17.28 1.61
C LEU A 86 -7.55 -16.57 2.44
N GLY A 87 -7.91 -15.46 3.10
CA GLY A 87 -7.04 -14.74 4.03
C GLY A 87 -6.68 -15.59 5.25
N TYR A 88 -7.65 -16.32 5.82
CA TYR A 88 -7.38 -17.29 6.88
C TYR A 88 -6.34 -18.33 6.45
N LEU A 89 -6.52 -18.92 5.27
CA LEU A 89 -5.54 -19.88 4.73
C LEU A 89 -4.17 -19.22 4.53
N ALA A 90 -4.15 -18.00 4.03
CA ALA A 90 -2.93 -17.23 3.79
C ALA A 90 -2.14 -16.96 5.08
N TYR A 91 -2.79 -16.75 6.22
CA TYR A 91 -2.11 -16.57 7.50
C TYR A 91 -1.82 -17.88 8.24
N LYS A 92 -2.67 -18.91 8.10
CA LYS A 92 -2.57 -20.15 8.90
C LYS A 92 -1.75 -21.26 8.25
N LEU A 93 -1.58 -21.23 6.93
CA LEU A 93 -0.77 -22.19 6.19
C LEU A 93 0.47 -21.48 5.64
N VAL A 94 1.64 -21.81 6.19
CA VAL A 94 2.94 -21.15 5.90
C VAL A 94 3.19 -20.98 4.40
N TRP A 95 2.91 -22.01 3.60
CA TRP A 95 3.16 -22.01 2.16
C TRP A 95 1.99 -21.55 1.30
N PHE A 96 0.80 -21.33 1.86
CA PHE A 96 -0.37 -20.98 1.05
C PHE A 96 -0.18 -19.63 0.36
N ALA A 97 0.16 -18.55 1.09
CA ALA A 97 0.33 -17.24 0.47
C ALA A 97 1.54 -17.17 -0.49
N PRO A 98 2.74 -17.67 -0.13
CA PRO A 98 3.87 -17.68 -1.05
C PRO A 98 3.62 -18.44 -2.36
N ILE A 99 2.66 -19.37 -2.40
CA ILE A 99 2.27 -20.11 -3.61
C ILE A 99 1.05 -19.47 -4.30
N ALA A 100 0.00 -19.15 -3.56
CA ALA A 100 -1.26 -18.65 -4.11
C ALA A 100 -1.11 -17.24 -4.68
N THR A 101 -0.29 -16.37 -4.07
CA THR A 101 -0.06 -15.00 -4.56
C THR A 101 0.56 -14.94 -5.95
N PRO A 102 1.71 -15.57 -6.24
CA PRO A 102 2.25 -15.56 -7.59
C PRO A 102 1.30 -16.24 -8.58
N LEU A 103 0.62 -17.33 -8.20
CA LEU A 103 -0.35 -17.99 -9.07
C LEU A 103 -1.52 -17.06 -9.42
N ALA A 104 -2.04 -16.30 -8.46
CA ALA A 104 -3.11 -15.33 -8.70
C ALA A 104 -2.62 -14.17 -9.59
N PHE A 105 -1.41 -13.65 -9.38
CA PHE A 105 -0.82 -12.62 -10.23
C PHE A 105 -0.64 -13.11 -11.68
N LEU A 106 -0.10 -14.32 -11.86
CA LEU A 106 0.02 -14.96 -13.17
C LEU A 106 -1.35 -15.23 -13.80
N ALA A 107 -2.33 -15.68 -13.03
CA ALA A 107 -3.70 -15.89 -13.48
C ALA A 107 -4.36 -14.60 -13.96
N VAL A 108 -4.15 -13.47 -13.25
CA VAL A 108 -4.62 -12.14 -13.68
C VAL A 108 -3.93 -11.72 -14.99
N SER A 109 -2.61 -11.87 -15.10
CA SER A 109 -1.88 -11.53 -16.33
C SER A 109 -2.37 -12.31 -17.55
N LEU A 110 -2.66 -13.60 -17.36
CA LEU A 110 -3.17 -14.47 -18.40
C LEU A 110 -4.63 -14.13 -18.74
N ALA A 111 -5.48 -13.86 -17.75
CA ALA A 111 -6.86 -13.44 -17.97
C ALA A 111 -6.92 -12.12 -18.75
N VAL A 112 -6.11 -11.12 -18.38
CA VAL A 112 -5.97 -9.85 -19.12
C VAL A 112 -5.58 -10.10 -20.57
N THR A 113 -4.60 -10.99 -20.79
CA THR A 113 -4.15 -11.36 -22.14
C THR A 113 -5.25 -12.04 -22.95
N VAL A 114 -5.95 -13.01 -22.35
CA VAL A 114 -7.07 -13.72 -22.97
C VAL A 114 -8.23 -12.79 -23.30
N LEU A 115 -8.56 -11.86 -22.40
CA LEU A 115 -9.62 -10.86 -22.61
C LEU A 115 -9.27 -9.94 -23.78
N GLY A 116 -8.01 -9.48 -23.85
CA GLY A 116 -7.48 -8.64 -24.92
C GLY A 116 -7.47 -9.33 -26.28
N LEU A 117 -6.94 -10.56 -26.33
CA LEU A 117 -6.83 -11.33 -27.57
C LEU A 117 -8.17 -11.94 -28.02
N GLY A 118 -9.08 -12.20 -27.08
CA GLY A 118 -10.30 -12.98 -27.33
C GLY A 118 -10.06 -14.47 -27.62
N ARG A 119 -8.86 -14.98 -27.33
CA ARG A 119 -8.42 -16.35 -27.57
C ARG A 119 -7.29 -16.71 -26.61
N TRP A 120 -7.00 -18.01 -26.48
CA TRP A 120 -5.80 -18.46 -25.77
C TRP A 120 -4.53 -17.99 -26.49
N PRO A 121 -3.51 -17.49 -25.76
CA PRO A 121 -2.19 -17.26 -26.34
C PRO A 121 -1.58 -18.59 -26.78
N ALA A 122 -1.14 -18.68 -28.03
CA ALA A 122 -0.56 -19.89 -28.57
C ALA A 122 0.91 -20.01 -28.16
N TRP A 123 1.24 -21.04 -27.39
CA TRP A 123 2.61 -21.31 -26.90
C TRP A 123 3.67 -21.42 -27.98
N ARG A 124 3.28 -21.79 -29.20
CA ARG A 124 4.20 -21.91 -30.35
C ARG A 124 4.43 -20.58 -31.07
N ARG A 125 3.62 -19.54 -30.80
CA ARG A 125 3.74 -18.22 -31.43
C ARG A 125 4.47 -17.28 -30.48
N GLY A 126 5.73 -16.96 -30.80
CA GLY A 126 6.54 -16.02 -29.99
C GLY A 126 5.87 -14.66 -29.77
N ARG A 127 5.05 -14.19 -30.72
CA ARG A 127 4.22 -12.99 -30.59
C ARG A 127 3.25 -13.06 -29.39
N ASP A 128 2.51 -14.16 -29.27
CA ASP A 128 1.52 -14.31 -28.20
C ASP A 128 2.20 -14.37 -26.83
N LEU A 129 3.37 -15.02 -26.76
CA LEU A 129 4.22 -15.02 -25.56
C LEU A 129 4.73 -13.62 -25.21
N ALA A 130 5.13 -12.83 -26.22
CA ALA A 130 5.56 -11.45 -26.02
C ALA A 130 4.41 -10.56 -25.51
N LEU A 131 3.20 -10.70 -26.07
CA LEU A 131 2.02 -9.97 -25.60
C LEU A 131 1.66 -10.34 -24.16
N TRP A 132 1.77 -11.62 -23.79
CA TRP A 132 1.57 -12.03 -22.40
C TRP A 132 2.68 -11.50 -21.49
N ALA A 133 3.95 -11.56 -21.90
CA ALA A 133 5.06 -10.98 -21.15
C ALA A 133 4.90 -9.47 -20.92
N ILE A 134 4.42 -8.75 -21.93
CA ILE A 134 4.09 -7.33 -21.84
C ILE A 134 2.99 -7.12 -20.81
N ALA A 135 1.86 -7.85 -20.92
CA ALA A 135 0.78 -7.76 -19.96
C ALA A 135 1.27 -8.04 -18.52
N LEU A 136 2.06 -9.09 -18.33
CA LEU A 136 2.64 -9.48 -17.04
C LEU A 136 3.48 -8.36 -16.42
N GLY A 137 4.43 -7.78 -17.17
CA GLY A 137 5.27 -6.71 -16.65
C GLY A 137 4.53 -5.39 -16.49
N SER A 138 3.52 -5.13 -17.33
CA SER A 138 2.68 -3.94 -17.22
C SER A 138 1.84 -3.91 -15.94
N LEU A 139 1.46 -5.07 -15.37
CA LEU A 139 0.69 -5.11 -14.12
C LEU A 139 1.37 -4.35 -12.97
N TRP A 140 2.72 -4.30 -12.93
CA TRP A 140 3.48 -3.64 -11.86
C TRP A 140 3.22 -2.13 -11.73
N PHE A 141 2.85 -1.48 -12.83
CA PHE A 141 2.54 -0.04 -12.87
C PHE A 141 1.12 0.25 -13.35
N ALA A 142 0.46 -0.69 -14.03
CA ALA A 142 -0.92 -0.55 -14.49
C ALA A 142 -1.93 -0.69 -13.36
N LEU A 143 -1.62 -1.44 -12.31
CA LEU A 143 -2.51 -1.65 -11.17
C LEU A 143 -2.10 -0.71 -10.01
N PRO A 144 -2.94 0.27 -9.64
CA PRO A 144 -2.60 1.25 -8.61
C PRO A 144 -2.23 0.59 -7.29
N ARG A 145 -1.00 0.88 -6.82
CA ARG A 145 -0.43 0.35 -5.58
C ARG A 145 -0.49 -1.17 -5.46
N ILE A 146 -0.23 -1.88 -6.57
CA ILE A 146 -0.26 -3.35 -6.59
C ILE A 146 0.65 -4.00 -5.55
N GLY A 147 1.79 -3.37 -5.20
CA GLY A 147 2.68 -3.87 -4.16
C GLY A 147 1.99 -3.97 -2.80
N MET A 148 1.31 -2.90 -2.36
CA MET A 148 0.58 -2.90 -1.09
C MET A 148 -0.58 -3.93 -1.10
N ILE A 149 -1.21 -4.14 -2.26
CA ILE A 149 -2.34 -5.07 -2.39
C ILE A 149 -1.84 -6.52 -2.35
N MET A 150 -0.76 -6.81 -3.05
CA MET A 150 -0.26 -8.17 -3.23
C MET A 150 0.55 -8.67 -2.03
N PHE A 151 1.30 -7.78 -1.38
CA PHE A 151 2.23 -8.15 -0.31
C PHE A 151 1.65 -7.98 1.10
N CYS A 152 0.37 -7.61 1.20
CA CYS A 152 -0.41 -7.79 2.42
C CYS A 152 -1.39 -8.95 2.20
N ARG A 153 -1.26 -10.07 2.94
CA ARG A 153 -2.06 -11.30 2.75
C ARG A 153 -3.55 -11.03 2.76
N ALA A 154 -4.04 -10.21 3.70
CA ALA A 154 -5.46 -9.89 3.80
C ALA A 154 -5.95 -9.10 2.57
N TYR A 155 -5.17 -8.13 2.09
CA TYR A 155 -5.53 -7.36 0.91
C TYR A 155 -5.41 -8.21 -0.34
N CYS A 156 -4.38 -9.04 -0.44
CA CYS A 156 -4.15 -9.92 -1.57
C CYS A 156 -5.32 -10.89 -1.73
N ALA A 157 -5.76 -11.50 -0.63
CA ALA A 157 -6.87 -12.41 -0.64
C ALA A 157 -8.21 -11.76 -1.05
N ASN A 158 -8.45 -10.53 -0.59
CA ASN A 158 -9.68 -9.80 -0.89
C ASN A 158 -9.69 -9.10 -2.26
N TYR A 159 -8.54 -8.75 -2.81
CA TYR A 159 -8.45 -7.94 -4.03
C TYR A 159 -7.79 -8.68 -5.19
N LEU A 160 -6.61 -9.28 -4.99
CA LEU A 160 -5.91 -9.98 -6.08
C LEU A 160 -6.53 -11.36 -6.37
N TYR A 161 -6.80 -12.17 -5.34
CA TYR A 161 -7.45 -13.48 -5.55
C TYR A 161 -8.88 -13.29 -6.06
N GLY A 162 -9.61 -12.33 -5.47
CA GLY A 162 -10.91 -11.91 -5.95
C GLY A 162 -10.88 -11.50 -7.43
N ALA A 163 -9.89 -10.70 -7.84
CA ALA A 163 -9.72 -10.30 -9.23
C ALA A 163 -9.39 -11.47 -10.15
N ALA A 164 -8.54 -12.39 -9.74
CA ALA A 164 -8.27 -13.60 -10.51
C ALA A 164 -9.58 -14.38 -10.76
N ILE A 165 -10.40 -14.59 -9.73
CA ILE A 165 -11.69 -15.29 -9.85
C ILE A 165 -12.63 -14.55 -10.80
N GLN A 166 -12.82 -13.24 -10.62
CA GLN A 166 -13.75 -12.45 -11.43
C GLN A 166 -13.31 -12.31 -12.89
N LEU A 167 -12.01 -12.05 -13.14
CA LEU A 167 -11.50 -11.93 -14.50
C LEU A 167 -11.58 -13.27 -15.24
N TRP A 168 -11.32 -14.40 -14.57
CA TRP A 168 -11.49 -15.72 -15.19
C TRP A 168 -12.96 -16.07 -15.45
N PHE A 169 -13.87 -15.68 -14.55
CA PHE A 169 -15.31 -15.80 -14.82
C PHE A 169 -15.69 -15.10 -16.14
N VAL A 170 -15.20 -13.88 -16.39
CA VAL A 170 -15.45 -13.14 -17.64
C VAL A 170 -14.67 -13.71 -18.83
N ALA A 171 -13.41 -14.11 -18.62
CA ALA A 171 -12.54 -14.65 -19.67
C ALA A 171 -13.11 -15.94 -20.28
N LEU A 172 -13.76 -16.79 -19.48
CA LEU A 172 -14.42 -18.00 -19.97
C LEU A 172 -15.60 -17.70 -20.89
N LEU A 173 -16.38 -16.64 -20.65
CA LEU A 173 -17.43 -16.18 -21.58
C LEU A 173 -16.80 -15.67 -22.88
N ARG A 174 -15.66 -14.98 -22.77
CA ARG A 174 -14.93 -14.44 -23.92
C ARG A 174 -14.38 -15.55 -24.82
N LEU A 175 -13.81 -16.60 -24.23
CA LEU A 175 -13.26 -17.77 -24.92
C LEU A 175 -14.34 -18.66 -25.52
N GLY A 176 -15.50 -18.73 -24.86
CA GLY A 176 -16.69 -19.39 -25.36
C GLY A 176 -16.71 -20.91 -25.18
N SER A 177 -17.81 -21.40 -24.62
CA SER A 177 -18.47 -22.64 -25.06
C SER A 177 -19.97 -22.55 -24.72
N GLU A 178 -20.65 -21.52 -25.23
CA GLU A 178 -22.05 -21.23 -24.93
C GLU A 178 -23.04 -22.35 -25.34
N ALA A 179 -22.57 -23.29 -26.16
CA ALA A 179 -23.31 -24.47 -26.58
C ALA A 179 -23.26 -25.63 -25.57
N SER A 180 -22.39 -25.59 -24.56
CA SER A 180 -22.30 -26.68 -23.59
C SER A 180 -23.59 -26.77 -22.79
N ARG A 181 -24.27 -27.92 -22.92
CA ARG A 181 -25.43 -28.30 -22.11
C ARG A 181 -25.06 -29.26 -20.97
N SER A 182 -23.77 -29.49 -20.75
CA SER A 182 -23.32 -30.36 -19.67
C SER A 182 -23.75 -29.78 -18.32
N ARG A 183 -24.51 -30.57 -17.55
CA ARG A 183 -24.95 -30.18 -16.21
C ARG A 183 -23.77 -29.87 -15.30
N LEU A 184 -22.67 -30.62 -15.43
CA LEU A 184 -21.44 -30.38 -14.67
C LEU A 184 -20.79 -29.05 -15.05
N ALA A 185 -20.74 -28.71 -16.34
CA ALA A 185 -20.20 -27.41 -16.78
C ALA A 185 -21.06 -26.24 -16.30
N MET A 186 -22.39 -26.39 -16.34
CA MET A 186 -23.33 -25.38 -15.82
C MET A 186 -23.18 -25.22 -14.30
N ALA A 187 -23.13 -26.31 -13.54
CA ALA A 187 -22.93 -26.28 -12.09
C ALA A 187 -21.57 -25.66 -11.72
N GLY A 188 -20.49 -26.07 -12.40
CA GLY A 188 -19.15 -25.51 -12.18
C GLY A 188 -19.07 -24.03 -12.51
N TYR A 189 -19.70 -23.58 -13.60
CA TYR A 189 -19.71 -22.17 -13.96
C TYR A 189 -20.65 -21.32 -13.08
N ALA A 190 -21.75 -21.90 -12.58
CA ALA A 190 -22.57 -21.28 -11.54
C ALA A 190 -21.80 -21.12 -10.23
N ALA A 191 -21.07 -22.15 -9.79
CA ALA A 191 -20.22 -22.08 -8.60
C ALA A 191 -19.11 -21.02 -8.74
N LEU A 192 -18.47 -20.94 -9.92
CA LEU A 192 -17.52 -19.87 -10.23
C LEU A 192 -18.20 -18.49 -10.20
N GLY A 193 -19.43 -18.39 -10.71
CA GLY A 193 -20.26 -17.19 -10.60
C GLY A 193 -20.51 -16.78 -9.14
N ILE A 194 -20.87 -17.73 -8.27
CA ILE A 194 -21.05 -17.46 -6.83
C ILE A 194 -19.75 -16.93 -6.23
N ALA A 195 -18.63 -17.60 -6.47
CA ALA A 195 -17.32 -17.15 -5.99
C ALA A 195 -16.95 -15.75 -6.52
N ALA A 196 -17.23 -15.47 -7.80
CA ALA A 196 -16.97 -14.18 -8.43
C ALA A 196 -17.86 -13.06 -7.85
N GLY A 197 -19.15 -13.33 -7.62
CA GLY A 197 -20.07 -12.42 -6.93
C GLY A 197 -19.66 -12.17 -5.48
N MET A 198 -19.11 -13.20 -4.82
CA MET A 198 -18.60 -13.12 -3.45
C MET A 198 -17.16 -12.55 -3.35
N ALA A 199 -16.54 -12.12 -4.45
CA ALA A 199 -15.17 -11.61 -4.38
C ALA A 199 -15.11 -10.20 -3.81
N ASN A 200 -15.98 -9.29 -4.27
CA ASN A 200 -15.90 -7.87 -3.91
C ASN A 200 -17.20 -7.11 -4.24
N GLU A 201 -17.75 -6.42 -3.25
CA GLU A 201 -19.02 -5.68 -3.30
C GLU A 201 -19.01 -4.46 -4.25
N HIS A 202 -17.85 -3.88 -4.55
CA HIS A 202 -17.74 -2.73 -5.46
C HIS A 202 -17.71 -3.16 -6.93
N THR A 203 -17.17 -4.34 -7.19
CA THR A 203 -17.16 -4.93 -8.53
C THR A 203 -18.43 -5.73 -8.84
N GLY A 204 -19.11 -6.22 -7.80
CA GLY A 204 -20.28 -7.09 -7.89
C GLY A 204 -21.40 -6.51 -8.78
N PRO A 205 -21.85 -5.25 -8.59
CA PRO A 205 -22.91 -4.68 -9.42
C PRO A 205 -22.57 -4.65 -10.90
N ALA A 206 -21.34 -4.24 -11.24
CA ALA A 206 -20.87 -4.19 -12.63
C ALA A 206 -20.75 -5.61 -13.22
N LEU A 207 -20.27 -6.58 -12.44
CA LEU A 207 -20.17 -7.98 -12.82
C LEU A 207 -21.56 -8.60 -13.10
N VAL A 208 -22.53 -8.36 -12.20
CA VAL A 208 -23.91 -8.83 -12.35
C VAL A 208 -24.56 -8.21 -13.57
N ALA A 209 -24.47 -6.88 -13.73
CA ALA A 209 -25.01 -6.17 -14.89
C ALA A 209 -24.41 -6.71 -16.19
N PHE A 210 -23.09 -6.96 -16.22
CA PHE A 210 -22.41 -7.58 -17.36
C PHE A 210 -22.92 -9.01 -17.62
N ALA A 211 -22.95 -9.88 -16.62
CA ALA A 211 -23.33 -11.28 -16.79
C ALA A 211 -24.78 -11.45 -17.25
N VAL A 212 -25.71 -10.71 -16.63
CA VAL A 212 -27.13 -10.69 -17.02
C VAL A 212 -27.29 -10.07 -18.41
N GLY A 213 -26.69 -8.90 -18.65
CA GLY A 213 -26.73 -8.22 -19.94
C GLY A 213 -26.19 -9.10 -21.07
N HIS A 214 -25.08 -9.81 -20.83
CA HIS A 214 -24.50 -10.77 -21.75
C HIS A 214 -25.47 -11.92 -22.05
N ALA A 215 -26.05 -12.55 -21.03
CA ALA A 215 -27.03 -13.63 -21.21
C ALA A 215 -28.28 -13.17 -21.99
N VAL A 216 -28.80 -11.97 -21.69
CA VAL A 216 -29.96 -11.38 -22.39
C VAL A 216 -29.63 -11.03 -23.84
N LEU A 217 -28.49 -10.38 -24.09
CA LEU A 217 -28.05 -10.05 -25.44
C LEU A 217 -27.86 -11.31 -26.29
N ARG A 218 -27.28 -12.36 -25.70
CA ARG A 218 -27.15 -13.66 -26.37
C ARG A 218 -28.49 -14.32 -26.63
N ARG A 219 -29.44 -14.26 -25.69
CA ARG A 219 -30.82 -14.70 -25.94
C ARG A 219 -31.43 -14.00 -27.15
N ARG A 220 -31.29 -12.68 -27.25
CA ARG A 220 -31.83 -11.91 -28.38
C ARG A 220 -31.22 -12.34 -29.72
N ARG A 221 -29.94 -12.75 -29.73
CA ARG A 221 -29.26 -13.23 -30.95
C ARG A 221 -29.55 -14.69 -31.30
N LEU A 222 -29.74 -15.55 -30.29
CA LEU A 222 -29.87 -17.00 -30.48
C LEU A 222 -31.32 -17.51 -30.36
N GLY A 223 -32.27 -16.64 -30.03
CA GLY A 223 -33.67 -17.00 -29.76
C GLY A 223 -33.91 -17.71 -28.41
N ARG A 224 -32.86 -18.07 -27.68
CA ARG A 224 -32.93 -18.81 -26.41
C ARG A 224 -31.79 -18.42 -25.46
N PHE A 225 -32.00 -18.57 -24.16
CA PHE A 225 -30.92 -18.35 -23.18
C PHE A 225 -29.83 -19.43 -23.35
N PRO A 226 -28.55 -19.05 -23.50
CA PRO A 226 -27.45 -20.00 -23.45
C PRO A 226 -27.35 -20.56 -22.01
N PRO A 227 -27.49 -21.88 -21.80
CA PRO A 227 -27.58 -22.44 -20.45
C PRO A 227 -26.36 -22.14 -19.57
N LEU A 228 -25.16 -22.18 -20.16
CA LEU A 228 -23.93 -21.85 -19.45
C LEU A 228 -23.90 -20.39 -18.99
N ALA A 229 -24.18 -19.44 -19.90
CA ALA A 229 -24.20 -18.01 -19.57
C ALA A 229 -25.28 -17.66 -18.53
N ALA A 230 -26.46 -18.27 -18.64
CA ALA A 230 -27.53 -18.11 -17.66
C ALA A 230 -27.13 -18.66 -16.27
N SER A 231 -26.52 -19.84 -16.22
CA SER A 231 -26.06 -20.46 -14.97
C SER A 231 -24.99 -19.61 -14.27
N GLY A 232 -24.03 -19.07 -15.03
CA GLY A 232 -23.03 -18.15 -14.49
C GLY A 232 -23.63 -16.84 -14.00
N ALA A 233 -24.60 -16.27 -14.73
CA ALA A 233 -25.31 -15.06 -14.31
C ALA A 233 -26.11 -15.29 -13.01
N ILE A 234 -26.82 -16.42 -12.89
CA ILE A 234 -27.52 -16.80 -11.65
C ILE A 234 -26.51 -16.91 -10.50
N GLY A 235 -25.39 -17.62 -10.73
CA GLY A 235 -24.32 -17.74 -9.74
C GLY A 235 -23.79 -16.38 -9.27
N ALA A 236 -23.48 -15.48 -10.20
CA ALA A 236 -23.00 -14.12 -9.90
C ALA A 236 -24.02 -13.30 -9.10
N VAL A 237 -25.31 -13.39 -9.44
CA VAL A 237 -26.40 -12.75 -8.68
C VAL A 237 -26.47 -13.30 -7.27
N VAL A 238 -26.47 -14.63 -7.11
CA VAL A 238 -26.52 -15.29 -5.79
C VAL A 238 -25.30 -14.92 -4.94
N GLY A 239 -24.09 -14.97 -5.51
CA GLY A 239 -22.86 -14.62 -4.79
C GLY A 239 -22.81 -13.16 -4.39
N PHE A 240 -23.23 -12.24 -5.27
CA PHE A 240 -23.30 -10.82 -4.92
C PHE A 240 -24.36 -10.56 -3.83
N ALA A 241 -25.54 -11.18 -3.95
CA ALA A 241 -26.59 -11.07 -2.95
C ALA A 241 -26.12 -11.58 -1.58
N ALA A 242 -25.39 -12.70 -1.53
CA ALA A 242 -24.83 -13.25 -0.30
C ALA A 242 -23.94 -12.23 0.43
N ILE A 243 -23.11 -11.47 -0.29
CA ILE A 243 -22.30 -10.42 0.34
C ILE A 243 -23.10 -9.17 0.68
N PHE A 244 -23.96 -8.74 -0.24
CA PHE A 244 -24.71 -7.50 -0.08
C PHE A 244 -25.66 -7.55 1.13
N PHE A 245 -26.24 -8.71 1.39
CA PHE A 245 -27.15 -8.95 2.52
C PHE A 245 -26.47 -9.63 3.72
N ALA A 246 -25.15 -9.76 3.73
CA ALA A 246 -24.45 -10.36 4.86
C ALA A 246 -24.56 -9.45 6.11
N PRO A 247 -24.85 -10.01 7.30
CA PRO A 247 -24.97 -9.23 8.53
C PRO A 247 -23.71 -8.41 8.85
N GLY A 248 -22.53 -8.97 8.58
CA GLY A 248 -21.25 -8.32 8.85
C GLY A 248 -21.04 -7.02 8.09
N GLN A 249 -21.75 -6.78 6.98
CA GLN A 249 -21.70 -5.49 6.29
C GLN A 249 -22.22 -4.34 7.15
N GLY A 250 -23.22 -4.59 8.01
CA GLY A 250 -23.76 -3.58 8.91
C GLY A 250 -22.76 -3.18 10.00
N GLU A 251 -22.11 -4.17 10.62
CA GLU A 251 -21.13 -3.99 11.69
C GLU A 251 -19.82 -3.38 11.17
N ARG A 252 -19.31 -3.85 10.03
CA ARG A 252 -18.05 -3.39 9.42
C ARG A 252 -18.02 -1.89 9.12
N TYR A 253 -19.18 -1.29 8.95
CA TYR A 253 -19.33 0.13 8.70
C TYR A 253 -19.81 0.90 9.93
N GLU A 254 -19.76 0.34 11.15
CA GLU A 254 -20.25 0.97 12.40
C GLU A 254 -21.71 1.44 12.29
N GLY A 255 -22.52 0.73 11.51
CA GLY A 255 -23.85 1.18 11.14
C GLY A 255 -23.88 2.46 10.32
N LEU A 256 -22.78 2.96 9.74
CA LEU A 256 -22.83 4.11 8.81
C LEU A 256 -23.78 3.84 7.63
N ALA A 257 -23.93 2.59 7.21
CA ALA A 257 -24.90 2.19 6.19
C ALA A 257 -26.35 2.30 6.68
N THR A 258 -26.60 2.21 7.99
CA THR A 258 -27.92 2.40 8.61
C THR A 258 -28.16 3.85 9.04
N LYS A 259 -27.09 4.63 9.25
CA LYS A 259 -27.14 6.05 9.61
C LYS A 259 -27.36 6.98 8.40
N VAL A 260 -26.87 6.62 7.22
CA VAL A 260 -26.97 7.44 6.00
C VAL A 260 -27.29 6.54 4.80
N SER A 261 -28.35 6.86 4.06
CA SER A 261 -28.72 6.14 2.84
C SER A 261 -27.64 6.26 1.76
N LEU A 262 -27.61 5.35 0.78
CA LEU A 262 -26.66 5.42 -0.35
C LEU A 262 -26.75 6.77 -1.09
N VAL A 263 -27.97 7.26 -1.30
CA VAL A 263 -28.24 8.58 -1.89
C VAL A 263 -27.76 9.69 -0.96
N GLY A 264 -28.05 9.59 0.34
CA GLY A 264 -27.57 10.54 1.34
C GLY A 264 -26.05 10.67 1.33
N ARG A 265 -25.32 9.56 1.19
CA ARG A 265 -23.86 9.58 1.10
C ARG A 265 -23.35 10.20 -0.20
N LEU A 266 -23.97 9.88 -1.33
CA LEU A 266 -23.65 10.49 -2.62
C LEU A 266 -23.77 12.02 -2.53
N LEU A 267 -24.87 12.50 -1.93
CA LEU A 267 -25.13 13.93 -1.73
C LEU A 267 -24.17 14.56 -0.70
N GLN A 268 -23.97 13.91 0.46
CA GLN A 268 -23.07 14.39 1.52
C GLN A 268 -21.64 14.54 1.04
N ARG A 269 -21.18 13.64 0.17
CA ARG A 269 -19.84 13.70 -0.42
C ARG A 269 -19.68 14.88 -1.39
N GLY A 270 -20.78 15.31 -2.02
CA GLY A 270 -20.80 16.44 -2.95
C GLY A 270 -20.15 16.14 -4.30
N VAL A 271 -20.32 17.05 -5.26
CA VAL A 271 -19.81 16.89 -6.63
C VAL A 271 -18.28 16.83 -6.65
N THR A 272 -17.61 17.75 -5.94
CA THR A 272 -16.13 17.85 -5.93
C THR A 272 -15.47 16.56 -5.48
N SER A 273 -15.84 16.02 -4.33
CA SER A 273 -15.22 14.80 -3.81
C SER A 273 -15.56 13.55 -4.64
N ASN A 274 -16.72 13.52 -5.32
CA ASN A 274 -17.02 12.44 -6.27
C ASN A 274 -16.20 12.57 -7.56
N LEU A 275 -15.92 13.81 -8.01
CA LEU A 275 -14.99 14.06 -9.12
C LEU A 275 -13.56 13.67 -8.74
N ASP A 276 -13.15 13.85 -7.49
CA ASP A 276 -11.84 13.38 -7.02
C ASP A 276 -11.71 11.85 -7.10
N ILE A 277 -12.78 11.09 -6.77
CA ILE A 277 -12.78 9.62 -6.94
C ILE A 277 -12.60 9.24 -8.41
N TYR A 278 -13.23 9.97 -9.34
CA TYR A 278 -13.08 9.72 -10.77
C TYR A 278 -11.69 10.16 -11.28
N ARG A 279 -11.20 11.30 -10.80
CA ARG A 279 -9.83 11.78 -11.07
C ARG A 279 -8.80 10.73 -10.64
N ASP A 280 -8.95 10.14 -9.46
CA ASP A 280 -8.08 9.08 -8.97
C ASP A 280 -8.11 7.83 -9.87
N PHE A 281 -9.28 7.48 -10.42
CA PHE A 281 -9.39 6.43 -11.43
C PHE A 281 -8.64 6.78 -12.72
N VAL A 282 -8.77 8.01 -13.23
CA VAL A 282 -8.07 8.47 -14.42
C VAL A 282 -6.55 8.49 -14.18
N ILE A 283 -6.11 8.99 -13.03
CA ILE A 283 -4.68 8.98 -12.63
C ILE A 283 -4.18 7.53 -12.51
N GLY A 284 -4.97 6.65 -11.89
CA GLY A 284 -4.63 5.24 -11.75
C GLY A 284 -4.50 4.50 -13.09
N THR A 285 -5.28 4.89 -14.10
CA THR A 285 -5.23 4.30 -15.45
C THR A 285 -4.25 4.99 -16.39
N ALA A 286 -3.73 6.18 -16.04
CA ALA A 286 -2.86 6.98 -16.89
C ALA A 286 -1.65 6.22 -17.47
N PRO A 287 -0.95 5.34 -16.73
CA PRO A 287 0.15 4.56 -17.30
C PRO A 287 -0.30 3.67 -18.46
N VAL A 288 -1.48 3.05 -18.37
CA VAL A 288 -2.01 2.18 -19.43
C VAL A 288 -2.51 3.02 -20.61
N LEU A 289 -3.14 4.16 -20.34
CA LEU A 289 -3.56 5.11 -21.40
C LEU A 289 -2.35 5.61 -22.20
N ALA A 290 -1.21 5.87 -21.52
CA ALA A 290 0.04 6.22 -22.19
C ALA A 290 0.56 5.10 -23.09
N LEU A 291 0.49 3.83 -22.65
CA LEU A 291 0.85 2.68 -23.49
C LEU A 291 -0.06 2.55 -24.72
N ILE A 292 -1.38 2.77 -24.54
CA ILE A 292 -2.35 2.77 -25.64
C ILE A 292 -2.01 3.88 -26.64
N ALA A 293 -1.77 5.10 -26.17
CA ALA A 293 -1.37 6.21 -27.02
C ALA A 293 -0.09 5.90 -27.80
N ALA A 294 0.94 5.35 -27.13
CA ALA A 294 2.17 4.92 -27.79
C ALA A 294 1.93 3.84 -28.86
N ALA A 295 1.06 2.85 -28.60
CA ALA A 295 0.73 1.82 -29.57
C ALA A 295 0.00 2.35 -30.80
N LEU A 296 -0.87 3.36 -30.62
CA LEU A 296 -1.58 4.02 -31.72
C LEU A 296 -0.65 4.96 -32.51
N ILE A 297 0.26 5.66 -31.85
CA ILE A 297 1.29 6.51 -32.49
C ILE A 297 2.22 5.64 -33.35
N LEU A 298 2.74 4.55 -32.80
CA LEU A 298 3.60 3.62 -33.55
C LEU A 298 2.89 2.98 -34.76
N ASP A 299 1.56 2.82 -34.68
CA ASP A 299 0.75 2.37 -35.80
C ASP A 299 0.63 3.45 -36.89
N ALA A 300 0.34 4.68 -36.49
CA ALA A 300 0.14 5.82 -37.39
C ALA A 300 1.39 6.20 -38.17
N PHE A 301 2.57 6.08 -37.55
CA PHE A 301 3.87 6.37 -38.18
C PHE A 301 4.56 5.14 -38.79
N GLY A 302 3.97 3.96 -38.68
CA GLY A 302 4.57 2.75 -39.18
C GLY A 302 4.28 2.51 -40.66
N ASP A 303 5.33 2.36 -41.48
CA ASP A 303 5.24 1.90 -42.89
C ASP A 303 4.75 0.44 -42.96
N THR A 304 3.48 0.23 -42.66
CA THR A 304 2.84 -1.08 -42.74
C THR A 304 2.30 -1.18 -44.17
N PRO A 305 2.89 -2.00 -45.05
CA PRO A 305 2.36 -2.15 -46.40
C PRO A 305 0.91 -2.62 -46.31
N PRO A 306 0.00 -2.10 -47.16
CA PRO A 306 -1.43 -2.44 -47.13
C PRO A 306 -1.65 -3.88 -47.60
N SER A 307 -1.31 -4.87 -46.78
CA SER A 307 -1.69 -6.26 -47.01
C SER A 307 -2.96 -6.55 -46.19
N ASP A 308 -4.06 -6.78 -46.91
CA ASP A 308 -5.40 -7.08 -46.37
C ASP A 308 -5.98 -6.04 -45.39
N ALA A 309 -6.08 -4.80 -45.88
CA ALA A 309 -6.63 -3.65 -45.15
C ALA A 309 -8.00 -3.92 -44.51
N SER A 310 -8.78 -4.85 -45.06
CA SER A 310 -10.12 -5.19 -44.59
C SER A 310 -10.11 -5.91 -43.23
N GLY A 311 -9.24 -6.92 -43.08
CA GLY A 311 -9.10 -7.72 -41.86
C GLY A 311 -8.46 -6.93 -40.72
N ASP A 312 -7.46 -6.11 -41.04
CA ASP A 312 -6.78 -5.24 -40.08
C ASP A 312 -7.71 -4.15 -39.52
N ALA A 313 -8.50 -3.51 -40.38
CA ALA A 313 -9.50 -2.54 -39.95
C ALA A 313 -10.56 -3.18 -39.03
N ALA A 314 -10.99 -4.41 -39.30
CA ALA A 314 -11.93 -5.13 -38.45
C ALA A 314 -11.34 -5.44 -37.06
N ARG A 315 -10.08 -5.89 -37.00
CA ARG A 315 -9.35 -6.13 -35.75
C ARG A 315 -9.17 -4.86 -34.92
N ARG A 316 -8.74 -3.76 -35.55
CA ARG A 316 -8.61 -2.45 -34.90
C ARG A 316 -9.94 -1.95 -34.34
N ARG A 317 -11.02 -2.02 -35.12
CA ARG A 317 -12.38 -1.67 -34.64
C ARG A 317 -12.80 -2.52 -33.45
N ALA A 318 -12.51 -3.83 -33.47
CA ALA A 318 -12.82 -4.70 -32.34
C ALA A 318 -12.02 -4.33 -31.08
N ALA A 319 -10.74 -4.00 -31.20
CA ALA A 319 -9.89 -3.57 -30.10
C ALA A 319 -10.35 -2.22 -29.51
N ILE A 320 -10.72 -1.24 -30.36
CA ILE A 320 -11.26 0.04 -29.90
C ILE A 320 -12.61 -0.15 -29.19
N ARG A 321 -13.48 -1.03 -29.70
CA ARG A 321 -14.73 -1.39 -29.00
C ARG A 321 -14.46 -2.02 -27.64
N LEU A 322 -13.45 -2.89 -27.53
CA LEU A 322 -13.04 -3.46 -26.25
C LEU A 322 -12.58 -2.37 -25.27
N LEU A 323 -11.81 -1.39 -25.73
CA LEU A 323 -11.43 -0.22 -24.92
C LEU A 323 -12.66 0.56 -24.44
N GLY A 324 -13.62 0.82 -25.32
CA GLY A 324 -14.87 1.48 -24.94
C GLY A 324 -15.63 0.71 -23.86
N TRP A 325 -15.76 -0.61 -24.00
CA TRP A 325 -16.40 -1.47 -22.99
C TRP A 325 -15.62 -1.52 -21.67
N ALA A 326 -14.29 -1.60 -21.74
CA ALA A 326 -13.43 -1.58 -20.56
C ALA A 326 -13.56 -0.25 -19.79
N ALA A 327 -13.62 0.88 -20.51
CA ALA A 327 -13.84 2.19 -19.91
C ALA A 327 -15.23 2.29 -19.25
N ILE A 328 -16.29 1.85 -19.92
CA ILE A 328 -17.64 1.82 -19.35
C ILE A 328 -17.68 0.95 -18.08
N ALA A 329 -17.15 -0.27 -18.15
CA ALA A 329 -17.10 -1.17 -17.00
C ALA A 329 -16.28 -0.56 -15.86
N GLY A 330 -15.13 0.04 -16.17
CA GLY A 330 -14.28 0.72 -15.19
C GLY A 330 -15.00 1.88 -14.50
N THR A 331 -15.72 2.71 -15.26
CA THR A 331 -16.55 3.80 -14.74
C THR A 331 -17.69 3.28 -13.86
N LEU A 332 -18.37 2.20 -14.26
CA LEU A 332 -19.44 1.59 -13.45
C LEU A 332 -18.92 1.05 -12.12
N ILE A 333 -17.75 0.39 -12.12
CA ILE A 333 -17.08 -0.07 -10.90
C ILE A 333 -16.73 1.13 -10.01
N THR A 334 -16.10 2.17 -10.59
CA THR A 334 -15.75 3.40 -9.87
C THR A 334 -16.98 4.12 -9.30
N ALA A 335 -18.11 4.12 -10.00
CA ALA A 335 -19.33 4.73 -9.51
C ALA A 335 -19.86 4.08 -8.23
N THR A 336 -19.60 2.78 -8.01
CA THR A 336 -19.96 2.13 -6.74
C THR A 336 -19.15 2.67 -5.55
N VAL A 337 -17.97 3.26 -5.80
CA VAL A 337 -17.13 3.88 -4.76
C VAL A 337 -17.74 5.19 -4.27
N PHE A 338 -18.57 5.86 -5.08
CA PHE A 338 -19.29 7.08 -4.67
C PHE A 338 -20.19 6.88 -3.45
N VAL A 339 -20.68 5.66 -3.25
CA VAL A 339 -21.51 5.29 -2.09
C VAL A 339 -20.76 4.44 -1.07
N SER A 340 -19.48 4.14 -1.31
CA SER A 340 -18.62 3.41 -0.38
C SER A 340 -18.21 4.30 0.80
N PRO A 341 -18.24 3.77 2.04
CA PRO A 341 -17.67 4.48 3.20
C PRO A 341 -16.14 4.42 3.19
N LYS A 342 -15.56 3.43 2.50
CA LYS A 342 -14.11 3.26 2.38
C LYS A 342 -13.66 3.76 1.02
N LEU A 343 -12.61 4.57 1.02
CA LEU A 343 -11.91 5.00 -0.18
C LEU A 343 -10.52 4.36 -0.26
N GLY A 344 -9.95 4.35 -1.45
CA GLY A 344 -8.57 3.93 -1.65
C GLY A 344 -8.29 3.32 -3.03
N PRO A 345 -7.02 3.33 -3.44
CA PRO A 345 -6.60 2.94 -4.78
C PRO A 345 -6.90 1.47 -5.13
N ARG A 346 -7.03 0.61 -4.13
CA ARG A 346 -7.40 -0.81 -4.27
C ARG A 346 -8.73 -1.04 -4.97
N PHE A 347 -9.63 -0.06 -5.00
CA PHE A 347 -10.92 -0.18 -5.71
C PHE A 347 -10.79 -0.05 -7.23
N TYR A 348 -9.68 0.47 -7.75
CA TYR A 348 -9.48 0.66 -9.18
C TYR A 348 -8.79 -0.52 -9.87
N LEU A 349 -8.38 -1.55 -9.12
CA LEU A 349 -7.62 -2.69 -9.64
C LEU A 349 -8.33 -3.37 -10.83
N HIS A 350 -9.63 -3.64 -10.72
CA HIS A 350 -10.40 -4.29 -11.78
C HIS A 350 -10.55 -3.40 -13.01
N SER A 351 -10.88 -2.12 -12.80
CA SER A 351 -11.02 -1.14 -13.87
C SER A 351 -9.70 -1.02 -14.66
N CYS A 352 -8.57 -0.93 -13.96
CA CYS A 352 -7.25 -0.83 -14.60
C CYS A 352 -6.85 -2.13 -15.32
N ALA A 353 -7.17 -3.31 -14.75
CA ALA A 353 -6.94 -4.59 -15.41
C ALA A 353 -7.74 -4.73 -16.72
N LEU A 354 -8.98 -4.24 -16.76
CA LEU A 354 -9.81 -4.24 -17.98
C LEU A 354 -9.25 -3.29 -19.04
N VAL A 355 -8.79 -2.09 -18.66
CA VAL A 355 -8.12 -1.17 -19.59
C VAL A 355 -6.82 -1.76 -20.11
N LEU A 356 -6.07 -2.49 -19.27
CA LEU A 356 -4.88 -3.23 -19.70
C LEU A 356 -5.22 -4.36 -20.69
N ALA A 357 -6.35 -5.04 -20.53
CA ALA A 357 -6.80 -6.03 -21.50
C ALA A 357 -7.12 -5.38 -22.86
N ALA A 358 -7.76 -4.20 -22.84
CA ALA A 358 -7.98 -3.42 -24.05
C ALA A 358 -6.67 -2.99 -24.72
N PHE A 359 -5.67 -2.57 -23.94
CA PHE A 359 -4.32 -2.29 -24.44
C PHE A 359 -3.71 -3.50 -25.16
N VAL A 360 -3.79 -4.70 -24.58
CA VAL A 360 -3.29 -5.93 -25.23
C VAL A 360 -4.00 -6.17 -26.57
N GLY A 361 -5.32 -5.98 -26.63
CA GLY A 361 -6.08 -6.11 -27.88
C GLY A 361 -5.69 -5.07 -28.93
N ILE A 362 -5.43 -3.82 -28.52
CA ILE A 362 -4.95 -2.76 -29.42
C ILE A 362 -3.56 -3.12 -29.93
N LEU A 363 -2.64 -3.51 -29.05
CA LEU A 363 -1.28 -3.87 -29.42
C LEU A 363 -1.23 -5.08 -30.36
N ASP A 364 -2.13 -6.07 -30.18
CA ASP A 364 -2.25 -7.17 -31.13
C ASP A 364 -2.71 -6.68 -32.52
N ALA A 365 -3.61 -5.70 -32.58
CA ALA A 365 -4.16 -5.15 -33.82
C ALA A 365 -3.24 -4.14 -34.54
N THR A 366 -2.38 -3.42 -33.81
CA THR A 366 -1.61 -2.28 -34.34
C THR A 366 -0.11 -2.55 -34.49
N ALA A 367 0.43 -3.53 -33.77
CA ALA A 367 1.85 -3.85 -33.82
C ALA A 367 2.07 -5.24 -34.46
N PRO A 368 1.71 -5.49 -35.74
CA PRO A 368 1.67 -6.85 -36.31
C PRO A 368 3.04 -7.55 -36.36
N SER A 369 4.14 -6.79 -36.43
CA SER A 369 5.50 -7.34 -36.42
C SER A 369 6.06 -7.47 -34.99
N PRO A 370 6.85 -8.52 -34.68
CA PRO A 370 7.50 -8.66 -33.37
C PRO A 370 8.39 -7.48 -32.99
N ARG A 371 9.00 -6.79 -33.97
CA ARG A 371 9.87 -5.62 -33.74
C ARG A 371 9.10 -4.47 -33.08
N ARG A 372 7.83 -4.26 -33.45
CA ARG A 372 6.99 -3.22 -32.84
C ARG A 372 6.59 -3.54 -31.40
N LEU A 373 6.75 -4.78 -30.94
CA LEU A 373 6.51 -5.16 -29.55
C LEU A 373 7.72 -4.89 -28.63
N VAL A 374 8.92 -4.72 -29.20
CA VAL A 374 10.17 -4.58 -28.42
C VAL A 374 10.12 -3.44 -27.41
N PRO A 375 9.69 -2.21 -27.75
CA PRO A 375 9.65 -1.12 -26.76
C PRO A 375 8.75 -1.45 -25.56
N PHE A 376 7.58 -2.04 -25.81
CA PHE A 376 6.66 -2.45 -24.76
C PHE A 376 7.21 -3.59 -23.91
N ALA A 377 7.89 -4.56 -24.53
CA ALA A 377 8.54 -5.65 -23.81
C ALA A 377 9.69 -5.14 -22.92
N LEU A 378 10.44 -4.15 -23.37
CA LEU A 378 11.49 -3.51 -22.57
C LEU A 378 10.92 -2.76 -21.37
N VAL A 379 9.84 -1.99 -21.54
CA VAL A 379 9.15 -1.30 -20.44
C VAL A 379 8.61 -2.32 -19.43
N ALA A 380 7.99 -3.40 -19.90
CA ALA A 380 7.46 -4.47 -19.05
C ALA A 380 8.57 -5.19 -18.28
N ALA A 381 9.70 -5.52 -18.93
CA ALA A 381 10.84 -6.15 -18.29
C ALA A 381 11.49 -5.23 -17.25
N PHE A 382 11.70 -3.94 -17.58
CA PHE A 382 12.23 -2.95 -16.66
C PHE A 382 11.34 -2.77 -15.43
N ALA A 383 10.01 -2.72 -15.62
CA ALA A 383 9.06 -2.62 -14.52
C ALA A 383 9.15 -3.81 -13.56
N SER A 384 9.25 -5.03 -14.08
CA SER A 384 9.43 -6.24 -13.28
C SER A 384 10.76 -6.27 -12.52
N VAL A 385 11.85 -5.89 -13.18
CA VAL A 385 13.17 -5.79 -12.54
C VAL A 385 13.16 -4.73 -11.43
N TYR A 386 12.59 -3.55 -11.72
CA TYR A 386 12.45 -2.48 -10.73
C TYR A 386 11.62 -2.93 -9.52
N ALA A 387 10.49 -3.61 -9.75
CA ALA A 387 9.68 -4.18 -8.68
C ALA A 387 10.50 -5.16 -7.82
N GLY A 388 11.23 -6.08 -8.44
CA GLY A 388 12.14 -7.02 -7.76
C GLY A 388 13.19 -6.34 -6.91
N VAL A 389 13.99 -5.47 -7.52
CA VAL A 389 15.07 -4.69 -6.87
C VAL A 389 14.53 -3.85 -5.71
N ARG A 390 13.31 -3.32 -5.84
CA ARG A 390 12.78 -2.44 -4.81
C ARG A 390 12.11 -3.17 -3.65
N THR A 391 11.39 -4.25 -3.92
CA THR A 391 10.54 -4.93 -2.93
C THR A 391 11.27 -6.01 -2.17
N VAL A 392 12.16 -6.79 -2.79
CA VAL A 392 12.86 -7.88 -2.08
C VAL A 392 13.69 -7.35 -0.91
N PRO A 393 14.59 -6.35 -1.07
CA PRO A 393 15.35 -5.84 0.06
C PRO A 393 14.48 -5.10 1.08
N LEU A 394 13.36 -4.51 0.65
CA LEU A 394 12.44 -3.82 1.55
C LEU A 394 11.78 -4.82 2.51
N PHE A 395 11.17 -5.89 1.99
CA PHE A 395 10.42 -6.85 2.79
C PHE A 395 11.31 -7.75 3.64
N LEU A 396 12.54 -8.08 3.18
CA LEU A 396 13.52 -8.76 4.04
C LEU A 396 13.80 -7.96 5.32
N ARG A 397 14.06 -6.64 5.19
CA ARG A 397 14.29 -5.76 6.36
C ARG A 397 13.03 -5.59 7.22
N LEU A 398 11.87 -5.43 6.60
CA LEU A 398 10.62 -5.27 7.36
C LEU A 398 10.25 -6.55 8.13
N ALA A 399 10.53 -7.73 7.58
CA ALA A 399 10.36 -9.00 8.28
C ALA A 399 11.26 -9.09 9.52
N GLU A 400 12.55 -8.75 9.39
CA GLU A 400 13.47 -8.70 10.54
C GLU A 400 12.95 -7.74 11.63
N GLN A 401 12.54 -6.52 11.26
CA GLN A 401 11.96 -5.55 12.19
C GLN A 401 10.66 -6.05 12.83
N SER A 402 9.85 -6.80 12.08
CA SER A 402 8.63 -7.41 12.57
C SER A 402 8.92 -8.51 13.58
N ASP A 403 9.93 -9.34 13.34
CA ASP A 403 10.33 -10.42 14.24
C ASP A 403 10.89 -9.85 15.56
N GLU A 404 11.72 -8.81 15.48
CA GLU A 404 12.20 -8.06 16.66
C GLU A 404 11.04 -7.46 17.47
N ARG A 405 10.07 -6.84 16.78
CA ARG A 405 8.86 -6.28 17.41
C ARG A 405 8.04 -7.36 18.11
N LEU A 406 7.80 -8.50 17.45
CA LEU A 406 7.05 -9.62 18.03
C LEU A 406 7.77 -10.21 19.23
N ALA A 407 9.10 -10.37 19.16
CA ALA A 407 9.90 -10.83 20.27
C ALA A 407 9.83 -9.88 21.48
N LEU A 408 9.91 -8.56 21.24
CA LEU A 408 9.77 -7.54 22.27
C LEU A 408 8.39 -7.60 22.96
N LEU A 409 7.32 -7.66 22.16
CA LEU A 409 5.95 -7.73 22.68
C LEU A 409 5.71 -9.03 23.48
N ALA A 410 6.23 -10.15 23.01
CA ALA A 410 6.07 -11.44 23.68
C ALA A 410 6.90 -11.55 24.98
N ALA A 411 8.07 -10.90 25.04
CA ALA A 411 8.94 -10.91 26.21
C ALA A 411 8.49 -9.96 27.32
N ALA A 412 7.64 -8.98 27.00
CA ALA A 412 7.20 -7.97 27.96
C ALA A 412 6.29 -8.57 29.06
N PRO A 413 6.46 -8.17 30.33
CA PRO A 413 5.58 -8.61 31.41
C PRO A 413 4.12 -8.19 31.17
N ARG A 414 3.17 -9.02 31.61
CA ARG A 414 1.75 -8.65 31.58
C ARG A 414 1.50 -7.35 32.35
N GLY A 415 0.67 -6.48 31.80
CA GLY A 415 0.37 -5.15 32.34
C GLY A 415 1.46 -4.10 32.10
N ALA A 416 2.60 -4.45 31.50
CA ALA A 416 3.65 -3.47 31.21
C ALA A 416 3.25 -2.51 30.08
N MET A 417 3.79 -1.29 30.14
CA MET A 417 3.79 -0.36 29.00
C MET A 417 5.01 -0.67 28.14
N VAL A 418 4.81 -1.02 26.87
CA VAL A 418 5.89 -1.39 25.95
C VAL A 418 6.05 -0.34 24.87
N THR A 419 7.25 0.23 24.73
CA THR A 419 7.56 1.09 23.59
C THR A 419 8.02 0.25 22.41
N VAL A 420 7.33 0.40 21.28
CA VAL A 420 7.65 -0.28 20.03
C VAL A 420 8.14 0.75 19.01
N GLU A 421 9.30 0.47 18.44
CA GLU A 421 9.89 1.25 17.36
C GLU A 421 9.14 1.04 16.04
N SER A 422 9.01 2.10 15.26
CA SER A 422 8.40 2.06 13.94
C SER A 422 9.25 1.28 12.93
N PHE A 423 8.60 0.72 11.91
CA PHE A 423 9.29 0.24 10.72
C PHE A 423 10.08 1.37 10.03
N ASP A 424 11.15 0.99 9.32
CA ASP A 424 11.93 1.93 8.50
C ASP A 424 11.05 2.71 7.50
N GLN A 425 10.00 2.07 7.01
CA GLN A 425 8.99 2.63 6.11
C GLN A 425 7.69 2.89 6.89
N VAL A 426 7.62 4.03 7.57
CA VAL A 426 6.46 4.44 8.37
C VAL A 426 5.25 4.79 7.51
N ASP A 427 5.49 5.52 6.42
CA ASP A 427 4.43 6.00 5.53
C ASP A 427 4.06 4.96 4.48
N ASP A 428 2.82 5.08 3.99
CA ASP A 428 2.37 4.28 2.87
C ASP A 428 3.16 4.63 1.61
N SER A 429 3.44 3.61 0.80
CA SER A 429 4.13 3.76 -0.47
C SER A 429 3.43 2.94 -1.54
N TRP A 430 3.99 2.92 -2.75
CA TRP A 430 3.51 2.02 -3.80
C TRP A 430 3.62 0.53 -3.39
N TRP A 431 4.61 0.21 -2.55
CA TRP A 431 5.03 -1.16 -2.25
C TRP A 431 4.63 -1.64 -0.85
N PHE A 432 4.38 -0.73 0.10
CA PHE A 432 4.15 -1.05 1.51
C PHE A 432 3.04 -0.19 2.10
N LEU A 433 2.26 -0.76 3.03
CA LEU A 433 1.10 -0.11 3.66
C LEU A 433 1.47 0.97 4.69
N GLY A 434 2.72 1.01 5.12
CA GLY A 434 3.20 1.83 6.24
C GLY A 434 3.06 1.09 7.57
N ASP A 435 3.35 1.78 8.67
CA ASP A 435 3.25 1.21 10.02
C ASP A 435 1.82 1.35 10.57
N ASP A 436 1.28 0.24 11.08
CA ASP A 436 -0.07 0.14 11.60
C ASP A 436 -0.19 0.67 13.04
N LEU A 437 0.91 0.67 13.80
CA LEU A 437 0.97 1.19 15.17
C LEU A 437 0.80 2.71 15.26
N ARG A 438 0.76 3.42 14.12
CA ARG A 438 0.29 4.81 14.07
C ARG A 438 -1.15 4.95 14.56
N LYS A 439 -1.96 3.90 14.40
CA LYS A 439 -3.38 3.90 14.78
C LYS A 439 -3.53 3.50 16.25
N PRO A 440 -4.14 4.34 17.11
CA PRO A 440 -4.39 4.01 18.52
C PRO A 440 -5.09 2.65 18.70
N ASN A 441 -6.18 2.41 17.96
CA ASN A 441 -6.94 1.17 18.08
C ASN A 441 -6.12 -0.09 17.78
N GLN A 442 -5.10 0.00 16.91
CA GLN A 442 -4.20 -1.14 16.64
C GLN A 442 -3.25 -1.38 17.82
N ARG A 443 -2.75 -0.31 18.45
CA ARG A 443 -1.95 -0.43 19.68
C ARG A 443 -2.75 -1.05 20.81
N ASP A 444 -4.01 -0.67 20.95
CA ASP A 444 -4.92 -1.23 21.97
C ASP A 444 -5.22 -2.71 21.70
N LEU A 445 -5.48 -3.08 20.43
CA LEU A 445 -5.68 -4.45 20.01
C LEU A 445 -4.47 -5.33 20.35
N ILE A 446 -3.27 -4.85 20.05
CA ILE A 446 -2.01 -5.56 20.31
C ILE A 446 -1.74 -5.64 21.81
N ALA A 447 -1.97 -4.55 22.56
CA ALA A 447 -1.85 -4.55 24.00
C ALA A 447 -2.77 -5.60 24.62
N GLY A 448 -4.04 -5.65 24.21
CA GLY A 448 -5.00 -6.65 24.65
C GLY A 448 -4.56 -8.08 24.30
N TYR A 449 -4.06 -8.30 23.09
CA TYR A 449 -3.60 -9.62 22.63
C TYR A 449 -2.43 -10.17 23.46
N PHE A 450 -1.44 -9.33 23.79
CA PHE A 450 -0.29 -9.72 24.61
C PHE A 450 -0.53 -9.57 26.14
N GLY A 451 -1.67 -9.03 26.55
CA GLY A 451 -1.97 -8.74 27.95
C GLY A 451 -1.11 -7.62 28.55
N LEU A 452 -0.76 -6.61 27.75
CA LEU A 452 0.03 -5.44 28.12
C LEU A 452 -0.87 -4.33 28.67
N GLY A 453 -0.29 -3.40 29.44
CA GLY A 453 -1.00 -2.19 29.89
C GLY A 453 -1.18 -1.17 28.77
N GLY A 454 -0.32 -1.22 27.75
CA GLY A 454 -0.41 -0.40 26.56
C GLY A 454 0.83 -0.52 25.67
N VAL A 455 0.67 -0.15 24.41
CA VAL A 455 1.77 -0.05 23.45
C VAL A 455 2.01 1.41 23.12
N VAL A 456 3.22 1.90 23.39
CA VAL A 456 3.68 3.24 23.00
C VAL A 456 4.38 3.12 21.66
N PHE A 457 3.94 3.90 20.67
CA PHE A 457 4.55 3.89 19.35
C PHE A 457 5.57 5.01 19.21
N ARG A 458 6.82 4.63 18.93
CA ARG A 458 7.91 5.55 18.64
C ARG A 458 8.22 5.53 17.15
N ALA A 459 7.91 6.61 16.47
CA ALA A 459 8.30 6.87 15.09
C ALA A 459 9.03 8.19 14.97
N VAL A 460 9.89 8.26 13.96
CA VAL A 460 10.40 9.55 13.49
C VAL A 460 9.28 10.26 12.74
N ASP A 461 8.78 11.34 13.31
CA ASP A 461 7.71 12.17 12.77
C ASP A 461 8.17 13.62 12.78
N LEU A 462 8.29 14.22 11.59
CA LEU A 462 8.85 15.57 11.42
C LEU A 462 8.01 16.65 12.09
N ASP A 463 6.72 16.38 12.28
CA ASP A 463 5.76 17.30 12.89
C ASP A 463 5.63 17.07 14.39
N ALA A 464 6.05 15.92 14.91
CA ALA A 464 6.05 15.63 16.33
C ALA A 464 7.19 16.38 17.05
N PRO A 465 7.04 16.73 18.35
CA PRO A 465 8.07 17.45 19.06
C PRO A 465 9.42 16.72 19.06
N LEU A 466 10.48 17.44 18.70
CA LEU A 466 11.84 16.90 18.53
C LEU A 466 11.93 15.77 17.50
N GLY A 467 10.96 15.67 16.59
CA GLY A 467 10.95 14.70 15.51
C GLY A 467 10.46 13.31 15.89
N VAL A 468 9.81 13.13 17.05
CA VAL A 468 9.45 11.79 17.57
C VAL A 468 8.05 11.75 18.16
N SER A 469 7.27 10.75 17.75
CA SER A 469 5.83 10.64 18.08
C SER A 469 5.50 10.41 19.56
N ASP A 470 6.41 9.83 20.34
CA ASP A 470 6.20 9.58 21.78
C ASP A 470 6.81 10.65 22.68
N VAL A 471 7.34 11.73 22.11
CA VAL A 471 7.94 12.84 22.83
C VAL A 471 6.91 13.92 23.13
N ARG A 472 6.89 14.37 24.38
CA ARG A 472 6.10 15.51 24.86
C ARG A 472 7.03 16.57 25.40
N LEU A 473 6.67 17.82 25.16
CA LEU A 473 7.34 18.98 25.74
C LEU A 473 6.50 19.45 26.92
N VAL A 474 7.04 19.29 28.13
CA VAL A 474 6.30 19.57 29.37
C VAL A 474 6.86 20.83 30.03
N PRO A 475 6.07 21.91 30.12
CA PRO A 475 6.50 23.12 30.78
C PRO A 475 6.38 22.98 32.30
N HIS A 476 7.50 23.05 33.01
CA HIS A 476 7.52 23.17 34.47
C HIS A 476 7.85 24.60 34.84
N TYR A 477 6.88 25.31 35.42
CA TYR A 477 7.06 26.72 35.75
C TYR A 477 6.70 27.05 37.19
N ARG A 478 7.34 28.09 37.73
CA ARG A 478 7.09 28.64 39.07
C ARG A 478 6.60 30.07 38.94
N VAL A 479 5.51 30.38 39.64
CA VAL A 479 4.90 31.71 39.70
C VAL A 479 4.78 32.16 41.14
N THR A 480 4.87 33.47 41.37
CA THR A 480 4.73 34.09 42.68
C THR A 480 3.68 35.22 42.62
N PRO A 481 2.62 35.16 43.45
CA PRO A 481 2.29 34.10 44.41
C PRO A 481 1.86 32.80 43.72
N ALA A 482 2.02 31.66 44.41
CA ALA A 482 1.77 30.33 43.84
C ALA A 482 0.30 30.07 43.45
N SER A 483 -0.64 30.82 44.03
CA SER A 483 -2.08 30.73 43.78
C SER A 483 -2.48 31.07 42.34
N CYS A 484 -1.64 31.77 41.57
CA CYS A 484 -1.94 32.17 40.19
C CYS A 484 -1.85 31.03 39.15
N ARG A 485 -1.53 29.78 39.54
CA ARG A 485 -1.32 28.68 38.60
C ARG A 485 -2.59 28.23 37.86
N ASP A 486 -3.72 28.13 38.56
CA ASP A 486 -4.95 27.53 38.02
C ASP A 486 -5.90 28.56 37.41
N GLU A 487 -5.86 29.82 37.86
CA GLU A 487 -6.78 30.89 37.43
C GLU A 487 -6.53 31.38 35.99
N HIS A 488 -5.31 31.21 35.45
CA HIS A 488 -4.91 31.81 34.18
C HIS A 488 -4.70 30.81 33.03
N GLY A 489 -5.10 29.55 33.19
CA GLY A 489 -5.25 28.60 32.08
C GLY A 489 -3.95 28.03 31.50
N GLY A 490 -3.02 27.58 32.33
CA GLY A 490 -1.86 26.77 31.91
C GLY A 490 -0.84 27.45 30.97
N PHE A 491 0.28 26.78 30.71
CA PHE A 491 1.27 27.22 29.72
C PHE A 491 1.09 26.46 28.41
N GLU A 492 0.89 27.19 27.31
CA GLU A 492 0.72 26.60 25.98
C GLU A 492 1.83 27.02 25.02
N ILE A 493 2.43 26.03 24.37
CA ILE A 493 3.41 26.19 23.29
C ILE A 493 2.72 25.85 21.99
N THR A 494 2.70 26.77 21.05
CA THR A 494 2.05 26.61 19.74
C THR A 494 2.96 27.13 18.64
N GLY A 495 2.75 26.64 17.40
CA GLY A 495 3.40 27.19 16.22
C GLY A 495 4.88 26.81 16.03
N PHE A 496 5.30 25.61 16.47
CA PHE A 496 6.66 25.10 16.21
C PHE A 496 6.68 23.99 15.16
N ARG A 497 7.85 23.78 14.54
CA ARG A 497 8.15 22.60 13.71
C ARG A 497 8.97 21.60 14.52
N GLY A 498 8.60 20.32 14.45
CA GLY A 498 9.09 19.27 15.33
C GLY A 498 10.61 19.15 15.46
N LEU A 499 11.33 19.07 14.34
CA LEU A 499 12.80 18.94 14.35
C LEU A 499 13.56 20.28 14.51
N ASP A 500 12.87 21.42 14.39
CA ASP A 500 13.50 22.74 14.47
C ASP A 500 13.54 23.20 15.92
N VAL A 501 14.62 22.83 16.62
CA VAL A 501 14.89 23.22 18.01
C VAL A 501 14.81 24.74 18.21
N ALA A 502 15.28 25.54 17.24
CA ALA A 502 15.18 27.00 17.30
C ALA A 502 13.73 27.49 17.18
N SER A 503 12.90 26.85 16.35
CA SER A 503 11.46 27.12 16.28
C SER A 503 10.76 26.77 17.59
N ILE A 504 11.11 25.66 18.23
CA ILE A 504 10.54 25.28 19.54
C ILE A 504 10.91 26.30 20.61
N GLN A 505 12.18 26.72 20.66
CA GLN A 505 12.67 27.72 21.61
C GLN A 505 12.00 29.08 21.41
N ARG A 506 11.74 29.50 20.16
CA ARG A 506 10.95 30.71 19.87
C ARG A 506 9.50 30.57 20.35
N ALA A 507 8.84 29.45 20.05
CA ALA A 507 7.49 29.19 20.53
C ALA A 507 7.39 29.17 22.07
N MET A 508 8.43 28.68 22.75
CA MET A 508 8.56 28.73 24.20
C MET A 508 8.67 30.19 24.70
N LEU A 509 9.53 31.02 24.09
CA LEU A 509 9.65 32.44 24.46
C LEU A 509 8.36 33.23 24.23
N ASP A 510 7.65 32.96 23.13
CA ASP A 510 6.34 33.55 22.87
C ASP A 510 5.32 33.13 23.93
N GLY A 511 5.34 31.85 24.33
CA GLY A 511 4.53 31.34 25.44
C GLY A 511 4.86 32.01 26.77
N VAL A 512 6.15 32.27 27.05
CA VAL A 512 6.61 33.01 28.23
C VAL A 512 6.07 34.43 28.20
N ALA A 513 6.19 35.14 27.08
CA ALA A 513 5.68 36.50 26.93
C ALA A 513 4.16 36.57 27.17
N ARG A 514 3.38 35.67 26.57
CA ARG A 514 1.92 35.57 26.80
C ARG A 514 1.59 35.28 28.26
N THR A 515 2.34 34.38 28.90
CA THR A 515 2.11 34.01 30.30
C THR A 515 2.44 35.17 31.24
N ARG A 516 3.55 35.89 31.01
CA ARG A 516 3.88 37.11 31.76
C ARG A 516 2.84 38.21 31.58
N ALA A 517 2.32 38.39 30.37
CA ALA A 517 1.26 39.35 30.10
C ALA A 517 -0.03 38.99 30.86
N ARG A 518 -0.40 37.70 30.92
CA ARG A 518 -1.56 37.23 31.71
C ARG A 518 -1.38 37.43 33.21
N LEU A 519 -0.16 37.26 33.72
CA LEU A 519 0.17 37.42 35.15
C LEU A 519 0.34 38.89 35.57
N ALA A 520 0.38 39.84 34.61
CA ALA A 520 0.63 41.24 34.90
C ALA A 520 -0.39 41.78 35.91
N GLY A 521 0.09 42.21 37.07
CA GLY A 521 -0.74 42.74 38.17
C GLY A 521 -1.22 41.71 39.20
N ALA A 522 -1.15 40.41 38.90
CA ALA A 522 -1.55 39.33 39.82
C ALA A 522 -0.37 38.51 40.35
N GLY A 523 0.74 38.42 39.58
CA GLY A 523 1.93 37.69 39.98
C GLY A 523 3.10 37.84 39.00
N GLN A 524 4.13 37.04 39.21
CA GLN A 524 5.34 37.02 38.39
C GLN A 524 5.75 35.59 38.06
N LEU A 525 6.14 35.36 36.80
CA LEU A 525 6.78 34.11 36.39
C LEU A 525 8.25 34.15 36.81
N GLU A 526 8.66 33.24 37.71
CA GLU A 526 10.02 33.20 38.24
C GLU A 526 10.94 32.29 37.42
N ARG A 527 10.39 31.20 36.88
CA ARG A 527 11.16 30.20 36.14
C ARG A 527 10.24 29.39 35.25
N LEU A 528 10.74 28.99 34.09
CA LEU A 528 10.10 27.99 33.24
C LEU A 528 11.15 27.08 32.60
N ASP A 529 11.07 25.80 32.90
CA ASP A 529 11.85 24.75 32.27
C ASP A 529 10.96 24.03 31.26
N LEU A 530 11.39 23.95 30.01
CA LEU A 530 10.71 23.13 29.01
C LEU A 530 11.41 21.77 28.93
N THR A 531 10.86 20.78 29.61
CA THR A 531 11.43 19.44 29.70
C THR A 531 10.96 18.57 28.55
N VAL A 532 11.77 17.55 28.23
CA VAL A 532 11.43 16.51 27.27
C VAL A 532 11.02 15.27 28.05
N GLU A 533 9.75 14.90 27.93
CA GLU A 533 9.21 13.67 28.49
C GLU A 533 8.90 12.67 27.38
N LEU A 534 9.15 11.39 27.66
CA LEU A 534 8.81 10.29 26.76
C LEU A 534 7.60 9.57 27.36
N ALA A 535 6.61 9.24 26.52
CA ALA A 535 5.40 8.55 26.99
C ALA A 535 5.65 7.12 27.50
N GLY A 536 6.76 6.51 27.08
CA GLY A 536 7.21 5.19 27.56
C GLY A 536 8.35 5.28 28.57
N ALA A 537 8.90 4.12 28.94
CA ALA A 537 10.09 4.07 29.79
C ALA A 537 11.22 4.90 29.13
N PRO A 538 11.83 5.86 29.86
CA PRO A 538 12.91 6.63 29.30
C PRO A 538 14.07 5.67 28.99
N PRO A 539 14.65 5.77 27.79
CA PRO A 539 15.85 5.04 27.41
C PRO A 539 17.03 5.48 28.30
N ALA A 540 18.17 4.81 28.17
CA ALA A 540 19.38 5.16 28.92
C ALA A 540 19.92 6.54 28.46
N LEU A 541 19.40 7.60 29.07
CA LEU A 541 19.83 8.97 28.82
C LEU A 541 21.14 9.27 29.57
N PRO A 542 22.01 10.14 29.02
CA PRO A 542 23.25 10.52 29.71
C PRO A 542 22.99 11.13 31.10
N ARG A 543 21.87 11.84 31.25
CA ARG A 543 21.42 12.53 32.46
C ARG A 543 19.92 12.35 32.64
N ARG A 544 19.44 12.57 33.87
CA ARG A 544 18.04 12.34 34.25
C ARG A 544 17.08 13.36 33.64
N THR A 545 17.55 14.59 33.42
CA THR A 545 16.71 15.69 32.94
C THR A 545 17.14 16.11 31.53
N LEU A 546 16.19 16.10 30.61
CA LEU A 546 16.33 16.64 29.27
C LEU A 546 15.53 17.93 29.14
N LEU A 547 16.17 18.98 28.63
CA LEU A 547 15.59 20.31 28.45
C LEU A 547 15.67 20.72 26.98
N VAL A 548 14.69 21.47 26.51
CA VAL A 548 14.80 22.22 25.25
C VAL A 548 15.26 23.65 25.51
N GLY A 549 14.84 24.20 26.64
CA GLY A 549 15.24 25.53 27.09
C GLY A 549 14.81 25.77 28.54
N ARG A 550 15.46 26.73 29.16
CA ARG A 550 15.15 27.23 30.50
C ARG A 550 15.08 28.74 30.47
N TRP A 551 13.97 29.28 30.94
CA TRP A 551 13.76 30.71 31.09
C TRP A 551 13.79 31.12 32.57
N GLN A 552 14.47 32.23 32.83
CA GLN A 552 14.54 32.96 34.08
C GLN A 552 14.38 34.46 33.78
N PRO A 553 14.09 35.32 34.78
CA PRO A 553 13.74 36.71 34.53
C PRO A 553 14.86 37.51 33.85
N ASP A 554 16.11 37.14 34.11
CA ASP A 554 17.34 37.77 33.65
C ASP A 554 18.07 36.97 32.56
N ARG A 555 17.69 35.71 32.31
CA ARG A 555 18.39 34.85 31.36
C ARG A 555 17.52 33.79 30.69
N PHE A 556 17.92 33.41 29.47
CA PHE A 556 17.33 32.28 28.74
C PHE A 556 18.44 31.31 28.33
N ASP A 557 18.49 30.17 29.02
CA ASP A 557 19.43 29.09 28.76
C ASP A 557 18.82 28.15 27.72
N ALA A 558 19.15 28.37 26.45
CA ALA A 558 18.73 27.54 25.34
C ALA A 558 19.77 27.60 24.22
N TRP A 559 20.00 26.48 23.53
CA TRP A 559 20.99 26.40 22.47
C TRP A 559 20.38 25.67 21.27
N ALA A 560 20.50 26.25 20.08
CA ALA A 560 20.07 25.65 18.83
C ALA A 560 21.27 25.53 17.89
N GLY A 561 21.80 24.31 17.80
CA GLY A 561 22.82 23.93 16.83
C GLY A 561 22.19 23.27 15.60
N ALA A 562 23.04 22.64 14.80
CA ALA A 562 22.63 21.85 13.65
C ALA A 562 23.40 20.54 13.58
N ILE A 563 22.81 19.53 12.92
CA ILE A 563 23.53 18.32 12.52
C ILE A 563 23.66 18.35 11.01
N GLU A 564 24.89 18.50 10.52
CA GLU A 564 25.19 18.68 9.10
C GLU A 564 25.93 17.49 8.51
N ARG A 565 25.81 17.29 7.20
CA ARG A 565 26.59 16.26 6.48
C ARG A 565 27.93 16.85 6.08
N ARG A 566 29.02 16.19 6.49
CA ARG A 566 30.38 16.60 6.13
C ARG A 566 30.81 15.89 4.82
N GLY A 567 30.90 16.65 3.74
CA GLY A 567 31.32 16.16 2.42
C GLY A 567 30.38 15.12 1.80
N VAL A 568 30.93 14.27 0.91
CA VAL A 568 30.17 13.22 0.21
C VAL A 568 29.96 11.96 1.09
N GLY A 569 30.67 11.86 2.22
CA GLY A 569 30.61 10.73 3.14
C GLY A 569 29.30 10.59 3.93
N ARG A 570 29.22 9.54 4.75
CA ARG A 570 28.12 9.32 5.72
C ARG A 570 28.36 10.06 7.05
N THR A 571 29.54 10.66 7.24
CA THR A 571 29.89 11.44 8.42
C THR A 571 28.92 12.60 8.61
N ARG A 572 28.55 12.82 9.87
CA ARG A 572 27.74 13.95 10.33
C ARG A 572 28.55 14.76 11.33
N SER A 573 28.33 16.06 11.36
CA SER A 573 28.98 16.98 12.31
C SER A 573 27.91 17.71 13.12
N VAL A 574 28.13 17.84 14.43
CA VAL A 574 27.31 18.69 15.29
C VAL A 574 27.90 20.09 15.28
N VAL A 575 27.21 21.03 14.64
CA VAL A 575 27.58 22.44 14.60
C VAL A 575 27.02 23.13 15.83
N LEU A 576 27.91 23.52 16.74
CA LEU A 576 27.53 24.20 17.98
C LEU A 576 27.24 25.69 17.72
N PRO A 577 26.17 26.25 18.32
CA PRO A 577 25.94 27.69 18.25
C PRO A 577 27.05 28.45 19.02
N PRO A 578 27.39 29.70 18.64
CA PRO A 578 28.45 30.47 19.28
C PRO A 578 28.30 30.58 20.81
N ALA A 579 27.06 30.70 21.30
CA ALA A 579 26.75 30.79 22.73
C ALA A 579 27.09 29.53 23.55
N LEU A 580 27.40 28.42 22.88
CA LEU A 580 27.80 27.16 23.50
C LEU A 580 29.32 26.92 23.41
N GLN A 581 29.99 27.49 22.41
CA GLN A 581 31.41 27.28 22.16
C GLN A 581 32.25 27.77 23.35
N GLY A 582 33.22 26.95 23.78
CA GLY A 582 34.09 27.26 24.91
C GLY A 582 33.54 26.86 26.30
N LYS A 583 32.24 26.56 26.41
CA LYS A 583 31.62 26.13 27.68
C LYS A 583 32.10 24.74 28.09
N ASP A 584 32.10 24.49 29.39
CA ASP A 584 32.43 23.18 29.96
C ASP A 584 31.20 22.26 29.94
N LEU A 585 30.80 21.86 28.73
CA LEU A 585 29.66 21.00 28.48
C LEU A 585 30.09 19.81 27.64
N GLU A 586 29.62 18.63 28.00
CA GLU A 586 29.83 17.41 27.22
C GLU A 586 28.83 17.35 26.08
N ILE A 587 29.30 17.03 24.89
CA ILE A 587 28.43 16.87 23.72
C ILE A 587 28.21 15.38 23.47
N PHE A 588 26.95 14.99 23.44
CA PHE A 588 26.51 13.65 23.08
C PHE A 588 25.70 13.69 21.79
N VAL A 589 25.76 12.60 21.04
CA VAL A 589 24.76 12.27 20.03
C VAL A 589 23.97 11.08 20.51
N TYR A 590 22.66 11.21 20.42
CA TYR A 590 21.69 10.27 20.93
C TYR A 590 20.83 9.76 19.77
N HIS A 591 20.85 8.46 19.52
CA HIS A 591 20.01 7.85 18.48
C HIS A 591 18.67 7.42 19.08
N LEU A 592 17.58 7.78 18.42
CA LEU A 592 16.21 7.63 18.94
C LEU A 592 15.59 6.26 18.70
N GLY A 593 16.26 5.34 18.02
CA GLY A 593 15.72 4.01 17.71
C GLY A 593 16.69 2.87 18.04
N GLY A 594 16.24 1.63 17.89
CA GLY A 594 17.08 0.45 17.92
C GLY A 594 16.82 -0.51 19.10
N PRO A 595 17.30 -1.77 18.98
CA PRO A 595 16.88 -2.87 19.86
C PRO A 595 17.24 -2.72 21.34
N ALA A 596 18.19 -1.84 21.66
CA ALA A 596 18.72 -1.66 23.02
C ALA A 596 18.06 -0.49 23.80
N GLY A 597 17.06 0.18 23.22
CA GLY A 597 16.70 1.54 23.65
C GLY A 597 17.82 2.51 23.23
N GLY A 598 17.46 3.76 22.92
CA GLY A 598 18.41 4.67 22.29
C GLY A 598 19.74 4.79 23.04
N VAL A 599 20.84 4.81 22.27
CA VAL A 599 22.21 4.83 22.80
C VAL A 599 22.78 6.24 22.66
N ALA A 600 23.24 6.81 23.77
CA ALA A 600 24.03 8.03 23.73
C ALA A 600 25.50 7.71 23.47
N ARG A 601 26.13 8.41 22.54
CA ARG A 601 27.59 8.40 22.34
C ARG A 601 28.15 9.78 22.60
N ARG A 602 29.16 9.85 23.46
CA ARG A 602 29.92 11.07 23.72
C ARG A 602 30.77 11.40 22.48
N LEU A 603 30.64 12.61 21.97
CA LEU A 603 31.47 13.11 20.86
C LEU A 603 32.69 13.89 21.35
N GLY A 604 32.55 14.59 22.47
CA GLY A 604 33.57 15.47 23.00
C GLY A 604 32.97 16.50 23.95
N THR A 605 33.52 17.70 23.91
CA THR A 605 33.13 18.85 24.71
C THR A 605 32.79 20.03 23.81
N ALA A 606 32.11 21.05 24.36
CA ALA A 606 31.80 22.27 23.62
C ALA A 606 33.04 23.14 23.30
N ARG A 607 34.25 22.71 23.69
CA ARG A 607 35.53 23.33 23.32
C ARG A 607 36.16 22.72 22.07
N ASP A 608 35.70 21.53 21.67
CA ASP A 608 36.29 20.82 20.53
C ASP A 608 35.84 21.45 19.21
N ALA A 609 36.80 21.65 18.30
CA ALA A 609 36.56 22.27 17.00
C ALA A 609 35.73 21.39 16.05
N HIS A 610 35.73 20.07 16.28
CA HIS A 610 35.06 19.09 15.43
C HIS A 610 34.35 18.05 16.28
N LEU A 611 33.04 17.93 16.07
CA LEU A 611 32.17 16.97 16.76
C LEU A 611 31.51 16.07 15.72
N ASP A 612 32.35 15.24 15.11
CA ASP A 612 31.97 14.36 14.02
C ASP A 612 31.56 12.97 14.53
N TYR A 613 30.60 12.37 13.85
CA TYR A 613 30.22 10.99 14.08
C TYR A 613 29.78 10.32 12.78
N LEU A 614 29.92 8.99 12.75
CA LEU A 614 29.28 8.16 11.74
C LEU A 614 27.95 7.65 12.33
N PRO A 615 26.80 7.98 11.73
CA PRO A 615 25.53 7.39 12.15
C PRO A 615 25.64 5.86 12.16
N TRP A 616 25.31 5.24 13.28
CA TRP A 616 25.44 3.79 13.46
C TRP A 616 24.15 3.03 13.10
N SER A 617 23.07 3.76 12.84
CA SER A 617 21.73 3.26 12.55
C SER A 617 20.92 4.34 11.79
N ARG A 618 19.87 3.93 11.09
CA ARG A 618 18.90 4.88 10.52
C ARG A 618 17.95 5.39 11.59
N GLY A 619 17.38 6.57 11.37
CA GLY A 619 16.35 7.13 12.26
C GLY A 619 16.66 8.53 12.76
N GLY A 620 16.00 8.90 13.86
CA GLY A 620 16.15 10.21 14.49
C GLY A 620 17.42 10.27 15.34
N TYR A 621 18.09 11.40 15.30
CA TYR A 621 19.26 11.69 16.13
C TYR A 621 19.07 13.04 16.83
N TRP A 622 19.39 13.07 18.10
CA TRP A 622 19.52 14.31 18.88
C TRP A 622 20.98 14.57 19.18
N ALA A 623 21.38 15.84 19.09
CA ALA A 623 22.59 16.30 19.73
C ALA A 623 22.22 16.88 21.09
N LEU A 624 22.95 16.49 22.13
CA LEU A 624 22.73 16.89 23.50
C LEU A 624 23.96 17.63 24.02
N ALA A 625 23.75 18.77 24.70
CA ALA A 625 24.78 19.45 25.47
C ALA A 625 24.50 19.24 26.96
N CYS A 626 25.38 18.52 27.65
CA CYS A 626 25.14 18.04 29.00
C CYS A 626 26.13 18.65 30.01
N ASN A 627 25.59 19.03 31.16
CA ASN A 627 26.37 19.25 32.38
C ASN A 627 26.18 18.02 33.31
N PRO A 628 26.68 18.02 34.55
CA PRO A 628 26.51 16.88 35.47
C PRO A 628 25.06 16.56 35.84
N ASP A 629 24.14 17.53 35.77
CA ASP A 629 22.77 17.39 36.28
C ASP A 629 21.74 17.18 35.16
N GLU A 630 21.96 17.79 34.01
CA GLU A 630 20.98 17.92 32.94
C GLU A 630 21.62 17.96 31.55
N CYS A 631 20.81 17.66 30.53
CA CYS A 631 21.18 17.83 29.14
C CYS A 631 20.17 18.72 28.42
N PHE A 632 20.67 19.53 27.49
CA PHE A 632 19.84 20.31 26.58
C PHE A 632 19.84 19.66 25.21
N VAL A 633 18.66 19.48 24.62
CA VAL A 633 18.52 19.06 23.22
C VAL A 633 18.85 20.27 22.35
N ILE A 634 20.01 20.22 21.70
CA ILE A 634 20.52 21.36 20.93
C ILE A 634 20.27 21.23 19.43
N ALA A 635 20.10 20.01 18.92
CA ALA A 635 19.73 19.78 17.53
C ALA A 635 18.99 18.44 17.41
N ALA A 636 18.10 18.35 16.43
CA ALA A 636 17.44 17.11 16.04
C ALA A 636 17.54 16.93 14.52
N THR A 637 17.76 15.70 14.06
CA THR A 637 17.81 15.39 12.63
C THR A 637 17.31 13.98 12.35
N ARG A 638 17.00 13.71 11.07
CA ARG A 638 16.70 12.37 10.57
C ARG A 638 17.81 11.91 9.63
N VAL A 639 18.38 10.74 9.92
CA VAL A 639 19.32 10.06 9.02
C VAL A 639 18.55 9.00 8.22
N LEU A 640 18.52 9.19 6.89
CA LEU A 640 17.91 8.29 5.90
C LEU A 640 18.84 7.15 5.48
#